data_AF-Q62HW8-F1
#
_entry.id   AF-Q62HW8-F1
#
_cell.length_a   1.000
_cell.length_b   1.000
_cell.length_c   1.000
_cell.angle_alpha   90.00
_cell.angle_beta   90.00
_cell.angle_gamma   90.00
#
_symmetry.space_group_name_H-M   'P 1'
#
loop_
_entity.id
_entity.type
_entity.pdbx_description
1 polymer ?
#
loop_
_entity_poly.entity_id
_entity_poly.type
_entity_poly.pdbx_seq_one_letter_code
_entity_poly.pdbx_strand_id
1 'polypeptide(L)'
;MSTGAQTKAAAASQHADGPRLLADVGGTNARFALETGPGEITQIRVYPGAEYPTLTDAIRKYLKDAKIGRVNHAAIAIANPVDGDQVRMTNHNWSFSIEATRRALGFDTLLVVNDFTALAMALPGLTDAQRVQIGGGTRRQNSVIGLMGPGTGLGVSGLIPADDRWIALGSEGGHATFAPMDEREDLVLQYARRKYPHVSFERVCAGPGMEIIYRALAARDKKRIAANVDTADIVERAHAGDALALEAVECFCAILGTFAGNLAVTLGALGGIYIGGGVVPKLGELFMRSPFRARFEAKGRFEAYLANIPTYLITAEYPAFLGVSAILAEQLSNRTGGASSAVFERIRQMRDALTPAERRVADLALNHPRSIINDPIVNIARKADVSQPTVIRFCRSLGCQGLSDFKLKLATGLTGTIPMSHSQVHLGDTATDFGAKVLDNTVSAILQLREHLNFEHVEQAIDILNNARRIEFYGLGNSNIVAQDAHYKFFRFGIPTIAYGDLYMQAASAALLGKGDVIVAVSKSGRAPELLRVLDVAMQAGAKVIAITSSNTPLAKRATVALETDHIEMRESQLSMISRILHLVMIDILAVGVAIRRAAPNAELAEAMARAKARAGASAGDEAADVLDWLSHGAAPAAKD
;
A
#
# COMPACT_ATOMS: atom_id res chain seq x y z
N MET A 1 -1.11 -36.10 44.23
CA MET A 1 -2.00 -35.78 43.09
C MET A 1 -1.78 -34.32 42.72
N SER A 2 -1.06 -34.05 41.64
CA SER A 2 -1.01 -32.71 41.04
C SER A 2 -0.94 -32.92 39.53
N THR A 3 -2.10 -32.94 38.91
CA THR A 3 -2.23 -32.93 37.45
C THR A 3 -1.98 -31.50 37.00
N GLY A 4 -0.72 -31.19 36.70
CA GLY A 4 -0.32 -29.92 36.09
C GLY A 4 -1.03 -29.76 34.74
N ALA A 5 -2.12 -28.99 34.74
CA ALA A 5 -2.82 -28.61 33.53
C ALA A 5 -1.86 -27.78 32.67
N GLN A 6 -1.36 -28.40 31.60
CA GLN A 6 -0.66 -27.70 30.53
C GLN A 6 -1.65 -26.73 29.90
N THR A 7 -1.41 -25.44 30.11
CA THR A 7 -2.10 -24.34 29.44
C THR A 7 -1.83 -24.46 27.94
N LYS A 8 -2.72 -25.16 27.21
CA LYS A 8 -2.71 -25.15 25.75
C LYS A 8 -2.92 -23.70 25.31
N ALA A 9 -1.88 -23.09 24.74
CA ALA A 9 -2.02 -21.85 24.00
C ALA A 9 -3.18 -22.02 23.01
N ALA A 10 -4.22 -21.20 23.14
CA ALA A 10 -5.37 -21.22 22.26
C ALA A 10 -4.86 -20.93 20.83
N ALA A 11 -5.00 -21.91 19.93
CA ALA A 11 -4.61 -21.76 18.53
C ALA A 11 -5.34 -20.54 17.96
N ALA A 12 -4.60 -19.53 17.50
CA ALA A 12 -5.23 -18.41 16.83
C ALA A 12 -5.97 -18.95 15.58
N SER A 13 -7.16 -18.41 15.31
CA SER A 13 -7.90 -18.79 14.11
C SER A 13 -7.05 -18.49 12.88
N GLN A 14 -6.86 -19.50 12.02
CA GLN A 14 -6.24 -19.32 10.71
C GLN A 14 -6.96 -18.21 9.93
N HIS A 15 -6.22 -17.49 9.09
CA HIS A 15 -6.80 -16.51 8.17
C HIS A 15 -7.82 -17.20 7.25
N ALA A 16 -9.04 -16.65 7.15
CA ALA A 16 -10.17 -17.29 6.45
C ALA A 16 -9.91 -17.45 4.94
N ASP A 17 -9.06 -16.58 4.40
CA ASP A 17 -8.58 -16.42 3.04
C ASP A 17 -7.25 -17.14 2.79
N GLY A 18 -6.77 -17.94 3.75
CA GLY A 18 -5.52 -18.70 3.64
C GLY A 18 -4.28 -17.92 4.12
N PRO A 19 -3.09 -18.54 4.05
CA PRO A 19 -1.87 -17.94 4.56
C PRO A 19 -1.45 -16.73 3.72
N ARG A 20 -0.84 -15.75 4.37
CA ARG A 20 -0.29 -14.54 3.73
C ARG A 20 1.21 -14.69 3.54
N LEU A 21 1.74 -14.19 2.42
CA LEU A 21 3.18 -14.17 2.16
C LEU A 21 3.80 -12.88 2.72
N LEU A 22 4.81 -13.03 3.58
CA LEU A 22 5.60 -11.91 4.08
C LEU A 22 7.01 -12.01 3.51
N ALA A 23 7.58 -10.90 3.07
CA ALA A 23 8.94 -10.86 2.54
C ALA A 23 9.75 -9.69 3.10
N ASP A 24 11.05 -9.93 3.25
CA ASP A 24 12.08 -8.94 3.60
C ASP A 24 13.21 -9.08 2.58
N VAL A 25 13.32 -8.10 1.68
CA VAL A 25 14.19 -8.12 0.51
C VAL A 25 15.29 -7.08 0.68
N GLY A 26 16.47 -7.57 1.05
CA GLY A 26 17.70 -6.75 1.12
C GLY A 26 18.51 -6.82 -0.18
N GLY A 27 19.66 -6.12 -0.20
CA GLY A 27 20.53 -6.08 -1.38
C GLY A 27 21.21 -7.40 -1.76
N THR A 28 21.26 -8.38 -0.87
CA THR A 28 21.94 -9.67 -1.12
C THR A 28 21.01 -10.87 -1.00
N ASN A 29 20.11 -10.84 -0.02
CA ASN A 29 19.24 -11.97 0.32
C ASN A 29 17.79 -11.50 0.39
N ALA A 30 16.88 -12.33 -0.12
CA ALA A 30 15.45 -12.23 0.10
C ALA A 30 15.03 -13.27 1.14
N ARG A 31 14.32 -12.83 2.17
CA ARG A 31 13.74 -13.69 3.19
C ARG A 31 12.24 -13.74 2.98
N PHE A 32 11.66 -14.94 3.01
CA PHE A 32 10.22 -15.15 2.87
C PHE A 32 9.69 -15.94 4.05
N ALA A 33 8.46 -15.65 4.44
CA ALA A 33 7.73 -16.34 5.49
C ALA A 33 6.24 -16.43 5.14
N LEU A 34 5.52 -17.34 5.79
CA LEU A 34 4.06 -17.42 5.72
C LEU A 34 3.47 -17.02 7.05
N GLU A 35 2.46 -16.16 7.03
CA GLU A 35 1.60 -15.90 8.17
C GLU A 35 0.32 -16.74 8.05
N THR A 36 0.15 -17.75 8.89
CA THR A 36 -1.01 -18.68 8.86
C THR A 36 -2.23 -18.16 9.62
N GLY A 37 -2.00 -17.26 10.57
CA GLY A 37 -2.97 -16.52 11.36
C GLY A 37 -2.31 -15.27 11.94
N PRO A 38 -3.06 -14.34 12.55
CA PRO A 38 -2.50 -13.05 13.00
C PRO A 38 -1.26 -13.21 13.90
N GLY A 39 -0.09 -12.78 13.43
CA GLY A 39 1.19 -12.89 14.15
C GLY A 39 1.83 -14.29 14.14
N GLU A 40 1.19 -15.32 13.59
CA GLU A 40 1.73 -16.68 13.47
C GLU A 40 2.60 -16.80 12.20
N ILE A 41 3.85 -16.35 12.31
CA ILE A 41 4.82 -16.35 11.21
C ILE A 41 5.62 -17.66 11.22
N THR A 42 5.59 -18.38 10.11
CA THR A 42 6.20 -19.71 9.97
C THR A 42 6.92 -19.87 8.63
N GLN A 43 7.64 -20.99 8.49
CA GLN A 43 8.34 -21.39 7.26
C GLN A 43 9.35 -20.34 6.72
N ILE A 44 10.02 -19.63 7.61
CA ILE A 44 11.03 -18.64 7.23
C ILE A 44 12.15 -19.30 6.43
N ARG A 45 12.43 -18.76 5.24
CA ARG A 45 13.50 -19.24 4.35
C ARG A 45 14.24 -18.07 3.71
N VAL A 46 15.52 -18.28 3.44
CA VAL A 46 16.42 -17.28 2.85
C VAL A 46 16.82 -17.75 1.46
N TYR A 47 16.76 -16.82 0.49
CA TYR A 47 17.09 -17.04 -0.90
C TYR A 47 18.12 -15.99 -1.34
N PRO A 48 19.32 -16.39 -1.77
CA PRO A 48 20.31 -15.46 -2.31
C PRO A 48 19.79 -14.81 -3.59
N GLY A 49 19.75 -13.48 -3.64
CA GLY A 49 19.16 -12.75 -4.77
C GLY A 49 19.86 -13.02 -6.10
N ALA A 50 21.16 -13.34 -6.08
CA ALA A 50 21.95 -13.64 -7.26
C ALA A 50 21.57 -14.98 -7.95
N GLU A 51 20.86 -15.87 -7.26
CA GLU A 51 20.43 -17.16 -7.82
C GLU A 51 19.12 -17.08 -8.61
N TYR A 52 18.44 -15.93 -8.59
CA TYR A 52 17.12 -15.75 -9.23
C TYR A 52 17.13 -14.54 -10.17
N PRO A 53 16.67 -14.68 -11.43
CA PRO A 53 16.62 -13.57 -12.37
C PRO A 53 15.72 -12.41 -11.91
N THR A 54 14.61 -12.74 -11.25
CA THR A 54 13.63 -11.75 -10.77
C THR A 54 13.12 -12.08 -9.37
N LEU A 55 12.54 -11.07 -8.70
CA LEU A 55 11.80 -11.27 -7.44
C LEU A 55 10.65 -12.27 -7.60
N THR A 56 9.95 -12.23 -8.75
CA THR A 56 8.87 -13.17 -9.10
C THR A 56 9.35 -14.62 -9.08
N ASP A 57 10.54 -14.89 -9.63
CA ASP A 57 11.13 -16.24 -9.65
C ASP A 57 11.49 -16.72 -8.25
N ALA A 58 12.05 -15.84 -7.42
CA ALA A 58 12.36 -16.14 -6.02
C ALA A 58 11.09 -16.48 -5.21
N ILE A 59 10.00 -15.71 -5.40
CA ILE A 59 8.71 -15.98 -4.74
C ILE A 59 8.12 -17.31 -5.23
N ARG A 60 8.14 -17.59 -6.54
CA ARG A 60 7.66 -18.88 -7.07
C ARG A 60 8.43 -20.05 -6.47
N LYS A 61 9.76 -19.92 -6.36
CA LYS A 61 10.61 -20.93 -5.72
C LYS A 61 10.22 -21.14 -4.27
N TYR A 62 10.04 -20.05 -3.51
CA TYR A 62 9.60 -20.12 -2.12
C TYR A 62 8.25 -20.83 -1.96
N LEU A 63 7.23 -20.45 -2.74
CA LEU A 63 5.90 -21.05 -2.65
C LEU A 63 5.93 -22.56 -2.97
N LYS A 64 6.74 -22.96 -3.97
CA LYS A 64 6.98 -24.37 -4.31
C LYS A 64 7.65 -25.13 -3.16
N ASP A 65 8.67 -24.53 -2.57
CA ASP A 65 9.45 -25.09 -1.46
C ASP A 65 8.66 -25.21 -0.15
N ALA A 66 7.77 -24.23 0.10
CA ALA A 66 6.79 -24.17 1.18
C ALA A 66 5.63 -25.16 0.99
N LYS A 67 5.47 -25.70 -0.23
CA LYS A 67 4.37 -26.58 -0.65
C LYS A 67 2.99 -25.94 -0.44
N ILE A 68 2.89 -24.63 -0.71
CA ILE A 68 1.62 -23.90 -0.69
C ILE A 68 1.09 -23.74 -2.12
N GLY A 69 -0.16 -24.10 -2.33
CA GLY A 69 -0.81 -24.02 -3.65
C GLY A 69 -1.15 -22.59 -4.08
N ARG A 70 -1.87 -21.85 -3.23
CA ARG A 70 -2.30 -20.46 -3.51
C ARG A 70 -2.13 -19.59 -2.27
N VAL A 71 -1.64 -18.38 -2.49
CA VAL A 71 -1.61 -17.28 -1.53
C VAL A 71 -2.39 -16.13 -2.15
N ASN A 72 -3.30 -15.51 -1.41
CA ASN A 72 -4.10 -14.39 -1.92
C ASN A 72 -3.46 -13.03 -1.62
N HIS A 73 -2.72 -12.92 -0.52
CA HIS A 73 -2.20 -11.65 -0.04
C HIS A 73 -0.72 -11.74 0.31
N ALA A 74 0.03 -10.75 -0.15
CA ALA A 74 1.46 -10.64 0.08
C ALA A 74 1.86 -9.22 0.47
N ALA A 75 2.87 -9.09 1.33
CA ALA A 75 3.50 -7.83 1.64
C ALA A 75 5.02 -7.98 1.73
N ILE A 76 5.75 -7.03 1.15
CA ILE A 76 7.19 -7.08 0.94
C ILE A 76 7.81 -5.80 1.50
N ALA A 77 8.78 -5.96 2.39
CA ALA A 77 9.69 -4.90 2.79
C ALA A 77 10.89 -4.92 1.84
N ILE A 78 11.26 -3.79 1.26
CA ILE A 78 12.41 -3.68 0.36
C ILE A 78 13.33 -2.53 0.77
N ALA A 79 14.64 -2.75 0.66
CA ALA A 79 15.67 -1.76 0.99
C ALA A 79 15.83 -0.66 -0.08
N ASN A 80 14.70 -0.10 -0.56
CA ASN A 80 14.63 0.93 -1.60
C ASN A 80 13.46 1.88 -1.33
N PRO A 81 13.53 3.13 -1.80
CA PRO A 81 12.35 3.98 -1.93
C PRO A 81 11.32 3.31 -2.85
N VAL A 82 10.04 3.37 -2.47
CA VAL A 82 8.94 2.85 -3.28
C VAL A 82 8.06 4.05 -3.64
N ASP A 83 8.21 4.54 -4.88
CA ASP A 83 7.46 5.67 -5.42
C ASP A 83 6.73 5.21 -6.70
N GLY A 84 5.50 4.70 -6.51
CA GLY A 84 4.68 4.17 -7.60
C GLY A 84 4.88 2.66 -7.87
N ASP A 85 4.48 2.25 -9.07
CA ASP A 85 4.40 0.83 -9.45
C ASP A 85 5.75 0.20 -9.81
N GLN A 86 6.70 0.99 -10.33
CA GLN A 86 8.01 0.51 -10.77
C GLN A 86 9.03 0.62 -9.63
N VAL A 87 9.63 -0.50 -9.24
CA VAL A 87 10.65 -0.56 -8.19
C VAL A 87 11.96 -1.04 -8.80
N ARG A 88 13.04 -0.28 -8.58
CA ARG A 88 14.40 -0.64 -8.97
C ARG A 88 15.32 -0.69 -7.77
N MET A 89 15.97 -1.82 -7.55
CA MET A 89 16.91 -1.97 -6.45
C MET A 89 18.22 -1.25 -6.72
N THR A 90 18.75 -0.55 -5.72
CA THR A 90 20.04 0.16 -5.78
C THR A 90 21.23 -0.79 -5.67
N ASN A 91 21.12 -1.80 -4.79
CA ASN A 91 22.22 -2.71 -4.44
C ASN A 91 22.03 -4.12 -5.04
N HIS A 92 21.04 -4.31 -5.93
CA HIS A 92 20.79 -5.57 -6.64
C HIS A 92 20.22 -5.28 -8.03
N ASN A 93 20.30 -6.23 -8.95
CA ASN A 93 19.89 -6.03 -10.36
C ASN A 93 18.37 -6.17 -10.62
N TRP A 94 17.57 -6.49 -9.59
CA TRP A 94 16.14 -6.63 -9.75
C TRP A 94 15.44 -5.29 -10.01
N SER A 95 14.54 -5.32 -10.99
CA SER A 95 13.62 -4.25 -11.36
C SER A 95 12.27 -4.89 -11.69
N PHE A 96 11.17 -4.35 -11.17
CA PHE A 96 9.85 -4.95 -11.38
C PHE A 96 8.70 -3.94 -11.20
N SER A 97 7.58 -4.24 -11.85
CA SER A 97 6.27 -3.62 -11.59
C SER A 97 5.56 -4.40 -10.48
N ILE A 98 5.02 -3.69 -9.49
CA ILE A 98 4.23 -4.26 -8.39
C ILE A 98 2.98 -4.94 -8.96
N GLU A 99 2.23 -4.27 -9.83
CA GLU A 99 0.99 -4.78 -10.41
C GLU A 99 1.25 -5.97 -11.35
N ALA A 100 2.30 -5.92 -12.19
CA ALA A 100 2.68 -7.05 -13.03
C ALA A 100 3.09 -8.27 -12.19
N THR A 101 3.85 -8.05 -11.11
CA THR A 101 4.26 -9.11 -10.17
C THR A 101 3.05 -9.71 -9.45
N ARG A 102 2.12 -8.87 -8.99
CA ARG A 102 0.86 -9.28 -8.37
C ARG A 102 0.05 -10.20 -9.30
N ARG A 103 -0.14 -9.80 -10.56
CA ARG A 103 -0.86 -10.59 -11.57
C ARG A 103 -0.14 -11.89 -11.88
N ALA A 104 1.18 -11.84 -12.11
CA ALA A 104 1.96 -13.01 -12.47
C ALA A 104 1.95 -14.10 -11.38
N LEU A 105 1.91 -13.70 -10.11
CA LEU A 105 1.84 -14.60 -8.95
C LEU A 105 0.41 -14.98 -8.56
N GLY A 106 -0.61 -14.32 -9.14
CA GLY A 106 -2.02 -14.58 -8.84
C GLY A 106 -2.46 -14.09 -7.47
N PHE A 107 -1.82 -13.05 -6.93
CA PHE A 107 -2.21 -12.44 -5.66
C PHE A 107 -3.38 -11.46 -5.86
N ASP A 108 -4.33 -11.41 -4.94
CA ASP A 108 -5.38 -10.39 -4.90
C ASP A 108 -4.83 -9.06 -4.34
N THR A 109 -3.84 -9.16 -3.43
CA THR A 109 -3.15 -8.01 -2.85
C THR A 109 -1.64 -8.27 -2.82
N LEU A 110 -0.86 -7.32 -3.34
CA LEU A 110 0.58 -7.25 -3.15
C LEU A 110 0.91 -5.83 -2.67
N LEU A 111 1.51 -5.71 -1.49
CA LEU A 111 2.05 -4.46 -0.98
C LEU A 111 3.56 -4.51 -1.01
N VAL A 112 4.18 -3.44 -1.45
CA VAL A 112 5.63 -3.25 -1.38
C VAL A 112 5.87 -1.95 -0.64
N VAL A 113 6.66 -2.01 0.41
CA VAL A 113 6.97 -0.88 1.29
C VAL A 113 8.46 -0.82 1.53
N ASN A 114 8.96 0.35 1.89
CA ASN A 114 10.33 0.48 2.34
C ASN A 114 10.59 -0.31 3.63
N ASP A 115 11.80 -0.82 3.79
CA ASP A 115 12.26 -1.62 4.94
C ASP A 115 12.17 -0.87 6.29
N PHE A 116 12.50 0.41 6.33
CA PHE A 116 12.34 1.22 7.53
C PHE A 116 10.87 1.54 7.84
N THR A 117 10.03 1.69 6.82
CA THR A 117 8.56 1.77 7.02
C THR A 117 8.03 0.50 7.67
N ALA A 118 8.44 -0.68 7.18
CA ALA A 118 8.08 -1.94 7.80
C ALA A 118 8.60 -2.03 9.25
N LEU A 119 9.87 -1.72 9.48
CA LEU A 119 10.46 -1.75 10.82
C LEU A 119 9.72 -0.80 11.79
N ALA A 120 9.34 0.39 11.35
CA ALA A 120 8.56 1.34 12.15
C ALA A 120 7.18 0.77 12.53
N MET A 121 6.49 0.13 11.58
CA MET A 121 5.17 -0.48 11.83
C MET A 121 5.23 -1.72 12.73
N ALA A 122 6.40 -2.34 12.90
CA ALA A 122 6.59 -3.44 13.84
C ALA A 122 6.63 -2.99 15.31
N LEU A 123 7.07 -1.74 15.58
CA LEU A 123 7.41 -1.29 16.93
C LEU A 123 6.28 -1.35 17.96
N PRO A 124 5.02 -0.97 17.62
CA PRO A 124 3.93 -1.04 18.57
C PRO A 124 3.66 -2.46 19.08
N GLY A 125 3.89 -3.47 18.23
CA GLY A 125 3.64 -4.88 18.51
C GLY A 125 4.82 -5.65 19.12
N LEU A 126 6.00 -5.02 19.27
CA LEU A 126 7.14 -5.67 19.90
C LEU A 126 6.86 -5.99 21.38
N THR A 127 7.02 -7.26 21.73
CA THR A 127 6.97 -7.74 23.11
C THR A 127 8.23 -7.36 23.89
N ASP A 128 8.19 -7.49 25.21
CA ASP A 128 9.36 -7.21 26.08
C ASP A 128 10.50 -8.21 25.88
N ALA A 129 10.24 -9.38 25.28
CA ALA A 129 11.30 -10.33 24.89
C ALA A 129 11.99 -9.96 23.57
N GLN A 130 11.34 -9.10 22.76
CA GLN A 130 11.80 -8.68 21.43
C GLN A 130 12.47 -7.31 21.42
N ARG A 131 12.70 -6.74 22.61
CA ARG A 131 13.46 -5.51 22.79
C ARG A 131 14.15 -5.51 24.14
N VAL A 132 15.27 -4.81 24.25
CA VAL A 132 15.97 -4.57 25.52
C VAL A 132 15.99 -3.09 25.80
N GLN A 133 15.62 -2.67 27.02
CA GLN A 133 15.66 -1.27 27.41
C GLN A 133 17.10 -0.85 27.76
N ILE A 134 17.50 0.32 27.27
CA ILE A 134 18.79 0.94 27.51
C ILE A 134 18.57 2.19 28.36
N GLY A 135 19.07 2.18 29.60
CA GLY A 135 18.79 3.22 30.60
C GLY A 135 17.36 3.20 31.16
N GLY A 136 16.93 4.30 31.78
CA GLY A 136 15.61 4.44 32.42
C GLY A 136 14.48 4.93 31.50
N GLY A 137 13.47 5.56 32.11
CA GLY A 137 12.29 6.08 31.42
C GLY A 137 11.15 5.06 31.31
N THR A 138 9.95 5.54 30.96
CA THR A 138 8.76 4.69 30.81
C THR A 138 8.01 5.09 29.57
N ARG A 139 7.63 4.10 28.74
CA ARG A 139 6.91 4.34 27.49
C ARG A 139 5.55 4.96 27.79
N ARG A 140 5.28 6.14 27.23
CA ARG A 140 3.91 6.65 27.16
C ARG A 140 3.18 5.94 26.03
N GLN A 141 2.10 5.23 26.36
CA GLN A 141 1.26 4.57 25.35
C GLN A 141 0.64 5.61 24.41
N ASN A 142 0.36 5.19 23.18
CA ASN A 142 -0.25 6.02 22.15
C ASN A 142 0.42 7.40 21.97
N SER A 143 1.75 7.42 21.98
CA SER A 143 2.59 8.61 21.78
C SER A 143 3.59 8.37 20.67
N VAL A 144 4.14 9.45 20.12
CA VAL A 144 5.13 9.40 19.03
C VAL A 144 6.32 8.55 19.43
N ILE A 145 6.77 7.69 18.50
CA ILE A 145 7.96 6.85 18.66
C ILE A 145 9.01 7.32 17.64
N GLY A 146 10.27 7.41 18.06
CA GLY A 146 11.39 7.60 17.13
C GLY A 146 12.05 6.26 16.81
N LEU A 147 12.46 6.06 15.57
CA LEU A 147 13.20 4.90 15.11
C LEU A 147 14.49 5.37 14.44
N MET A 148 15.60 4.70 14.78
CA MET A 148 16.86 4.84 14.07
C MET A 148 17.52 3.48 13.93
N GLY A 149 18.27 3.26 12.85
CA GLY A 149 18.90 1.97 12.59
C GLY A 149 20.29 2.13 11.98
N PRO A 150 21.36 2.13 12.79
CA PRO A 150 22.73 2.08 12.26
C PRO A 150 23.00 0.72 11.59
N GLY A 151 23.29 0.77 10.29
CA GLY A 151 23.61 -0.35 9.43
C GLY A 151 24.77 0.01 8.50
N THR A 152 24.65 -0.28 7.21
CA THR A 152 25.55 0.28 6.18
C THR A 152 25.38 1.80 6.05
N GLY A 153 24.15 2.28 6.26
CA GLY A 153 23.79 3.69 6.43
C GLY A 153 23.11 3.93 7.79
N LEU A 154 22.37 5.03 7.92
CA LEU A 154 21.61 5.39 9.12
C LEU A 154 20.18 5.73 8.75
N GLY A 155 19.32 4.70 8.70
CA GLY A 155 17.90 4.92 8.46
C GLY A 155 17.20 5.50 9.68
N VAL A 156 16.21 6.35 9.45
CA VAL A 156 15.48 7.10 10.48
C VAL A 156 14.01 7.18 10.12
N SER A 157 13.15 7.01 11.11
CA SER A 157 11.71 7.18 10.95
C SER A 157 11.07 7.67 12.25
N GLY A 158 9.85 8.18 12.15
CA GLY A 158 8.97 8.45 13.28
C GLY A 158 7.67 7.68 13.09
N LEU A 159 7.08 7.20 14.19
CA LEU A 159 5.76 6.58 14.17
C LEU A 159 4.79 7.46 14.93
N ILE A 160 3.78 7.96 14.22
CA ILE A 160 2.79 8.91 14.75
C ILE A 160 1.49 8.15 15.02
N PRO A 161 0.95 8.20 16.25
CA PRO A 161 -0.36 7.64 16.53
C PRO A 161 -1.45 8.53 15.91
N ALA A 162 -2.38 7.92 15.17
CA ALA A 162 -3.52 8.59 14.56
C ALA A 162 -4.79 7.78 14.86
N ASP A 163 -5.49 8.13 15.94
CA ASP A 163 -6.68 7.45 16.47
C ASP A 163 -6.51 5.92 16.61
N ASP A 164 -6.91 5.16 15.60
CA ASP A 164 -6.93 3.69 15.56
C ASP A 164 -5.77 3.08 14.77
N ARG A 165 -4.85 3.90 14.25
CA ARG A 165 -3.73 3.45 13.41
C ARG A 165 -2.40 4.17 13.69
N TRP A 166 -1.36 3.68 13.05
CA TRP A 166 -0.01 4.25 13.11
C TRP A 166 0.40 4.76 11.73
N ILE A 167 0.96 5.97 11.68
CA ILE A 167 1.51 6.55 10.46
C ILE A 167 3.03 6.55 10.59
N ALA A 168 3.70 5.81 9.72
CA ALA A 168 5.15 5.84 9.60
C ALA A 168 5.59 7.04 8.76
N LEU A 169 6.46 7.86 9.33
CA LEU A 169 7.09 8.99 8.67
C LEU A 169 8.32 8.49 7.88
N GLY A 170 8.23 8.49 6.56
CA GLY A 170 9.39 8.29 5.68
C GLY A 170 10.32 9.48 5.78
N SER A 171 11.57 9.28 6.22
CA SER A 171 12.52 10.37 6.41
C SER A 171 13.95 9.97 6.12
N GLU A 172 14.76 10.99 5.81
CA GLU A 172 16.20 10.87 5.57
C GLU A 172 17.01 11.45 6.74
N GLY A 173 16.52 11.23 7.97
CA GLY A 173 17.06 11.88 9.18
C GLY A 173 18.55 11.59 9.43
N GLY A 174 19.08 10.47 8.93
CA GLY A 174 20.50 10.14 9.04
C GLY A 174 21.42 11.10 8.27
N HIS A 175 20.87 11.81 7.27
CA HIS A 175 21.59 12.82 6.50
C HIS A 175 21.62 14.19 7.20
N ALA A 176 21.01 14.36 8.37
CA ALA A 176 21.15 15.57 9.17
C ALA A 176 22.62 15.86 9.52
N THR A 177 22.99 17.14 9.54
CA THR A 177 24.37 17.59 9.80
C THR A 177 24.86 17.14 11.18
N PHE A 178 26.04 16.52 11.23
CA PHE A 178 26.70 16.15 12.47
C PHE A 178 27.24 17.40 13.18
N ALA A 179 26.86 17.58 14.45
CA ALA A 179 27.38 18.60 15.33
C ALA A 179 28.14 17.94 16.50
N PRO A 180 29.46 18.14 16.62
CA PRO A 180 30.27 17.57 17.68
C PRO A 180 29.95 18.24 19.01
N MET A 181 30.13 17.50 20.10
CA MET A 181 29.88 17.98 21.46
C MET A 181 31.12 18.01 22.35
N ASP A 182 32.21 17.38 21.91
CA ASP A 182 33.48 17.38 22.62
C ASP A 182 34.65 17.43 21.62
N GLU A 183 35.85 17.69 22.14
CA GLU A 183 37.07 17.83 21.34
C GLU A 183 37.41 16.54 20.57
N ARG A 184 37.01 15.37 21.09
CA ARG A 184 37.22 14.08 20.42
C ARG A 184 36.34 13.98 19.17
N GLU A 185 35.08 14.39 19.27
CA GLU A 185 34.15 14.49 18.16
C GLU A 185 34.58 15.58 17.15
N ASP A 186 35.18 16.68 17.60
CA ASP A 186 35.78 17.69 16.71
C ASP A 186 36.89 17.09 15.83
N LEU A 187 37.77 16.26 16.40
CA LEU A 187 38.81 15.57 15.64
C LEU A 187 38.23 14.60 14.60
N VAL A 188 37.17 13.87 14.96
CA VAL A 188 36.44 13.00 14.02
C VAL A 188 35.85 13.81 12.88
N LEU A 189 35.19 14.93 13.18
CA LEU A 189 34.63 15.84 12.18
C LEU A 189 35.70 16.40 11.24
N GLN A 190 36.82 16.89 11.78
CA GLN A 190 37.93 17.41 10.99
C GLN A 190 38.54 16.34 10.09
N TYR A 191 38.68 15.11 10.58
CA TYR A 191 39.16 13.99 9.78
C TYR A 191 38.19 13.65 8.64
N ALA A 192 36.90 13.53 8.94
CA ALA A 192 35.85 13.21 7.95
C ALA A 192 35.74 14.30 6.86
N ARG A 193 35.87 15.57 7.23
CA ARG A 193 35.80 16.73 6.31
C ARG A 193 36.86 16.74 5.22
N ARG A 194 37.98 16.03 5.40
CA ARG A 194 39.00 15.87 4.35
C ARG A 194 38.48 15.13 3.13
N LYS A 195 37.46 14.29 3.30
CA LYS A 195 36.83 13.50 2.24
C LYS A 195 35.40 13.95 1.93
N TYR A 196 34.63 14.35 2.94
CA TYR A 196 33.21 14.68 2.81
C TYR A 196 32.96 16.15 3.16
N PRO A 197 32.63 17.03 2.20
CA PRO A 197 32.29 18.43 2.49
C PRO A 197 31.13 18.57 3.48
N HIS A 198 30.14 17.69 3.37
CA HIS A 198 29.05 17.54 4.33
C HIS A 198 29.23 16.26 5.14
N VAL A 199 29.44 16.41 6.44
CA VAL A 199 29.50 15.29 7.38
C VAL A 199 28.14 15.18 8.06
N SER A 200 27.33 14.24 7.61
CA SER A 200 26.07 13.89 8.26
C SER A 200 26.28 12.94 9.43
N PHE A 201 25.25 12.77 10.26
CA PHE A 201 25.27 11.73 11.30
C PHE A 201 25.50 10.34 10.71
N GLU A 202 24.93 10.00 9.54
CA GLU A 202 25.18 8.72 8.88
C GLU A 202 26.68 8.45 8.67
N ARG A 203 27.46 9.47 8.29
CA ARG A 203 28.90 9.31 8.03
C ARG A 203 29.70 8.92 9.26
N VAL A 204 29.21 9.19 10.47
CA VAL A 204 29.94 8.92 11.73
C VAL A 204 29.19 7.94 12.64
N CYS A 205 27.92 7.67 12.34
CA CYS A 205 27.00 6.93 13.21
C CYS A 205 26.32 5.75 12.49
N ALA A 206 26.77 5.40 11.28
CA ALA A 206 26.55 4.09 10.66
C ALA A 206 27.78 3.19 10.87
N GLY A 207 27.71 1.92 10.44
CA GLY A 207 28.82 0.96 10.52
C GLY A 207 30.13 1.52 9.98
N PRO A 208 30.20 1.94 8.70
CA PRO A 208 31.41 2.58 8.14
C PRO A 208 31.86 3.85 8.87
N GLY A 209 30.99 4.48 9.66
CA GLY A 209 31.35 5.61 10.52
C GLY A 209 32.33 5.23 11.63
N MET A 210 32.27 3.98 12.12
CA MET A 210 33.22 3.44 13.09
C MET A 210 34.66 3.46 12.55
N GLU A 211 34.84 3.17 11.26
CA GLU A 211 36.14 3.21 10.59
C GLU A 211 36.68 4.65 10.52
N ILE A 212 35.82 5.62 10.26
CA ILE A 212 36.19 7.05 10.24
C ILE A 212 36.64 7.49 11.62
N ILE A 213 35.89 7.12 12.68
CA ILE A 213 36.24 7.41 14.07
C ILE A 213 37.59 6.78 14.42
N TYR A 214 37.74 5.47 14.20
CA TYR A 214 38.95 4.73 14.53
C TYR A 214 40.19 5.31 13.83
N ARG A 215 40.07 5.68 12.54
CA ARG A 215 41.17 6.30 11.78
C ARG A 215 41.50 7.72 12.27
N ALA A 216 40.50 8.50 12.68
CA ALA A 216 40.71 9.83 13.25
C ALA A 216 41.47 9.74 14.58
N LEU A 217 41.08 8.82 15.46
CA LEU A 217 41.75 8.59 16.75
C LEU A 217 43.15 8.01 16.56
N ALA A 218 43.34 7.08 15.62
CA ALA A 218 44.67 6.57 15.27
C ALA A 218 45.61 7.69 14.79
N ALA A 219 45.09 8.61 13.97
CA ALA A 219 45.85 9.76 13.47
C ALA A 219 46.22 10.74 14.60
N ARG A 220 45.30 11.01 15.54
CA ARG A 220 45.57 11.80 16.75
C ARG A 220 46.74 11.21 17.55
N ASP A 221 46.71 9.89 17.76
CA ASP A 221 47.71 9.15 18.55
C ASP A 221 49.00 8.83 17.78
N LYS A 222 49.09 9.21 16.51
CA LYS A 222 50.20 8.84 15.59
C LYS A 222 50.42 7.32 15.51
N LYS A 223 49.37 6.52 15.72
CA LYS A 223 49.40 5.06 15.62
C LYS A 223 49.24 4.61 14.17
N ARG A 224 50.07 3.66 13.74
CA ARG A 224 49.92 3.01 12.43
C ARG A 224 48.83 1.93 12.53
N ILE A 225 47.92 1.95 11.58
CA ILE A 225 46.81 0.99 11.47
C ILE A 225 46.83 0.35 10.08
N ALA A 226 46.25 -0.85 9.95
CA ALA A 226 46.13 -1.53 8.67
C ALA A 226 45.28 -0.72 7.69
N ALA A 227 45.64 -0.73 6.40
CA ALA A 227 44.90 0.01 5.38
C ALA A 227 43.46 -0.50 5.21
N ASN A 228 43.27 -1.82 5.32
CA ASN A 228 42.02 -2.53 5.12
C ASN A 228 41.22 -2.79 6.41
N VAL A 229 41.51 -2.09 7.52
CA VAL A 229 40.70 -2.24 8.74
C VAL A 229 39.26 -1.84 8.46
N ASP A 230 38.34 -2.74 8.78
CA ASP A 230 36.90 -2.54 8.62
C ASP A 230 36.17 -2.47 9.97
N THR A 231 34.87 -2.23 9.92
CA THR A 231 34.02 -2.13 11.12
C THR A 231 34.04 -3.42 11.96
N ALA A 232 34.08 -4.60 11.34
CA ALA A 232 34.07 -5.88 12.06
C ALA A 232 35.39 -6.09 12.81
N ASP A 233 36.53 -5.79 12.17
CA ASP A 233 37.86 -5.83 12.79
C ASP A 233 37.92 -4.93 14.04
N ILE A 234 37.34 -3.72 13.96
CA ILE A 234 37.35 -2.76 15.07
C ILE A 234 36.52 -3.30 16.25
N VAL A 235 35.34 -3.85 15.98
CA VAL A 235 34.48 -4.42 17.04
C VAL A 235 35.14 -5.63 17.69
N GLU A 236 35.77 -6.53 16.92
CA GLU A 236 36.51 -7.66 17.46
C GLU A 236 37.67 -7.21 18.36
N ARG A 237 38.46 -6.24 17.91
CA ARG A 237 39.57 -5.65 18.70
C ARG A 237 39.07 -5.00 19.99
N ALA A 238 37.93 -4.32 19.95
CA ALA A 238 37.33 -3.71 21.14
C ALA A 238 36.93 -4.78 22.16
N HIS A 239 36.33 -5.90 21.71
CA HIS A 239 36.05 -7.05 22.58
C HIS A 239 37.32 -7.71 23.13
N ALA A 240 38.41 -7.72 22.36
CA ALA A 240 39.72 -8.19 22.80
C ALA A 240 40.46 -7.21 23.74
N GLY A 241 39.88 -6.04 24.04
CA GLY A 241 40.44 -5.07 24.97
C GLY A 241 41.47 -4.09 24.36
N ASP A 242 41.54 -3.97 23.03
CA ASP A 242 42.39 -2.95 22.40
C ASP A 242 41.89 -1.55 22.76
N ALA A 243 42.78 -0.74 23.34
CA ALA A 243 42.42 0.57 23.88
C ALA A 243 41.91 1.55 22.80
N LEU A 244 42.48 1.53 21.60
CA LEU A 244 42.05 2.43 20.52
C LEU A 244 40.68 2.02 19.96
N ALA A 245 40.46 0.71 19.80
CA ALA A 245 39.18 0.17 19.36
C ALA A 245 38.08 0.41 20.37
N LEU A 246 38.35 0.24 21.68
CA LEU A 246 37.43 0.59 22.75
C LEU A 246 37.06 2.07 22.71
N GLU A 247 38.05 2.97 22.58
CA GLU A 247 37.80 4.40 22.49
C GLU A 247 36.94 4.76 21.26
N ALA A 248 37.17 4.09 20.12
CA ALA A 248 36.38 4.29 18.91
C ALA A 248 34.92 3.84 19.10
N VAL A 249 34.70 2.67 19.72
CA VAL A 249 33.36 2.16 20.04
C VAL A 249 32.65 3.08 21.03
N GLU A 250 33.33 3.56 22.07
CA GLU A 250 32.76 4.52 23.03
C GLU A 250 32.37 5.84 22.36
N CYS A 251 33.23 6.37 21.47
CA CYS A 251 32.95 7.58 20.70
C CYS A 251 31.74 7.38 19.76
N PHE A 252 31.67 6.25 19.06
CA PHE A 252 30.51 5.92 18.22
C PHE A 252 29.21 5.86 19.04
N CYS A 253 29.22 5.18 20.19
CA CYS A 253 28.05 5.08 21.05
C CYS A 253 27.64 6.44 21.63
N ALA A 254 28.62 7.31 21.92
CA ALA A 254 28.36 8.68 22.36
C ALA A 254 27.66 9.51 21.28
N ILE A 255 28.13 9.43 20.03
CA ILE A 255 27.52 10.11 18.88
C ILE A 255 26.11 9.56 18.63
N LEU A 256 25.93 8.24 18.72
CA LEU A 256 24.62 7.57 18.59
C LEU A 256 23.65 8.07 19.66
N GLY A 257 24.10 8.21 20.91
CA GLY A 257 23.32 8.78 22.00
C GLY A 257 22.90 10.23 21.71
N THR A 258 23.84 11.05 21.24
CA THR A 258 23.56 12.44 20.85
C THR A 258 22.52 12.53 19.74
N PHE A 259 22.61 11.65 18.73
CA PHE A 259 21.65 11.60 17.63
C PHE A 259 20.27 11.13 18.07
N ALA A 260 20.19 10.06 18.86
CA ALA A 260 18.95 9.57 19.46
C ALA A 260 18.27 10.67 20.31
N GLY A 261 19.06 11.41 21.09
CA GLY A 261 18.56 12.51 21.90
C GLY A 261 18.03 13.67 21.06
N ASN A 262 18.71 13.99 19.93
CA ASN A 262 18.21 14.96 18.95
C ASN A 262 16.87 14.51 18.36
N LEU A 263 16.76 13.25 17.94
CA LEU A 263 15.53 12.70 17.39
C LEU A 263 14.37 12.76 18.39
N ALA A 264 14.64 12.43 19.66
CA ALA A 264 13.65 12.48 20.73
C ALA A 264 13.08 13.88 20.96
N VAL A 265 13.93 14.91 21.01
CA VAL A 265 13.46 16.31 21.18
C VAL A 265 12.79 16.86 19.93
N THR A 266 13.23 16.45 18.74
CA THR A 266 12.65 16.90 17.47
C THR A 266 11.24 16.35 17.27
N LEU A 267 11.02 15.07 17.59
CA LEU A 267 9.73 14.41 17.38
C LEU A 267 8.78 14.50 18.59
N GLY A 268 9.30 14.84 19.77
CA GLY A 268 8.56 14.66 21.02
C GLY A 268 8.25 13.18 21.28
N ALA A 269 9.26 12.31 21.09
CA ALA A 269 9.11 10.86 21.03
C ALA A 269 8.86 10.18 22.39
N LEU A 270 7.79 10.58 23.09
CA LEU A 270 7.41 10.08 24.43
C LEU A 270 7.05 8.58 24.44
N GLY A 271 6.75 7.98 23.28
CA GLY A 271 6.59 6.54 23.10
C GLY A 271 7.91 5.77 23.13
N GLY A 272 9.05 6.48 23.10
CA GLY A 272 10.40 5.94 23.17
C GLY A 272 11.20 6.11 21.88
N ILE A 273 12.51 5.94 21.99
CA ILE A 273 13.42 5.78 20.84
C ILE A 273 13.77 4.31 20.69
N TYR A 274 13.60 3.76 19.48
CA TYR A 274 13.94 2.40 19.15
C TYR A 274 15.15 2.39 18.23
N ILE A 275 16.09 1.50 18.54
CA ILE A 275 17.35 1.31 17.82
C ILE A 275 17.24 -0.04 17.12
N GLY A 276 17.09 0.01 15.80
CA GLY A 276 17.20 -1.16 14.92
C GLY A 276 18.58 -1.26 14.27
N GLY A 277 18.64 -1.98 13.15
CA GLY A 277 19.87 -2.15 12.37
C GLY A 277 20.80 -3.21 12.94
N GLY A 278 21.84 -3.54 12.16
CA GLY A 278 22.73 -4.66 12.44
C GLY A 278 24.01 -4.31 13.21
N VAL A 279 24.31 -3.02 13.44
CA VAL A 279 25.56 -2.59 14.09
C VAL A 279 25.47 -2.76 15.60
N VAL A 280 24.45 -2.20 16.24
CA VAL A 280 24.34 -2.16 17.71
C VAL A 280 24.21 -3.55 18.35
N PRO A 281 23.42 -4.51 17.80
CA PRO A 281 23.38 -5.87 18.33
C PRO A 281 24.75 -6.55 18.37
N LYS A 282 25.66 -6.24 17.43
CA LYS A 282 27.02 -6.81 17.39
C LYS A 282 27.96 -6.23 18.43
N LEU A 283 27.68 -5.04 18.97
CA LEU A 283 28.46 -4.44 20.06
C LEU A 283 28.19 -5.13 21.41
N GLY A 284 27.00 -5.73 21.57
CA GLY A 284 26.61 -6.46 22.77
C GLY A 284 26.82 -5.65 24.06
N GLU A 285 27.53 -6.25 25.02
CA GLU A 285 27.85 -5.63 26.32
C GLU A 285 28.63 -4.30 26.22
N LEU A 286 29.41 -4.09 25.15
CA LEU A 286 30.11 -2.81 24.96
C LEU A 286 29.11 -1.66 24.83
N PHE A 287 27.97 -1.89 24.17
CA PHE A 287 26.92 -0.89 24.04
C PHE A 287 26.20 -0.63 25.36
N MET A 288 25.91 -1.69 26.13
CA MET A 288 25.23 -1.57 27.44
C MET A 288 26.02 -0.72 28.43
N ARG A 289 27.35 -0.82 28.38
CA ARG A 289 28.28 -0.07 29.25
C ARG A 289 28.75 1.25 28.66
N SER A 290 28.34 1.56 27.43
CA SER A 290 28.79 2.73 26.68
C SER A 290 28.20 4.04 27.22
N PRO A 291 28.76 5.21 26.84
CA PRO A 291 28.17 6.51 27.17
C PRO A 291 26.88 6.83 26.39
N PHE A 292 26.29 5.90 25.63
CA PHE A 292 25.07 6.13 24.83
C PHE A 292 23.97 6.82 25.64
N ARG A 293 23.61 6.26 26.80
CA ARG A 293 22.50 6.79 27.60
C ARG A 293 22.82 8.17 28.18
N ALA A 294 24.03 8.35 28.72
CA ALA A 294 24.47 9.65 29.24
C ALA A 294 24.41 10.73 28.15
N ARG A 295 24.77 10.38 26.91
CA ARG A 295 24.78 11.30 25.77
C ARG A 295 23.40 11.56 25.17
N PHE A 296 22.50 10.59 25.26
CA PHE A 296 21.08 10.76 24.97
C PHE A 296 20.44 11.82 25.88
N GLU A 297 20.75 11.78 27.18
CA GLU A 297 20.21 12.70 28.18
C GLU A 297 20.90 14.07 28.21
N ALA A 298 22.13 14.18 27.69
CA ALA A 298 22.94 15.40 27.67
C ALA A 298 22.38 16.51 26.75
N LYS A 299 21.22 17.06 27.10
CA LYS A 299 20.50 18.14 26.41
C LYS A 299 20.25 19.36 27.31
N GLY A 300 21.16 19.57 28.26
CA GLY A 300 21.13 20.70 29.19
C GLY A 300 19.80 20.76 29.94
N ARG A 301 19.07 21.87 29.82
CA ARG A 301 17.77 22.06 30.50
C ARG A 301 16.70 21.00 30.17
N PHE A 302 16.88 20.22 29.09
CA PHE A 302 15.98 19.12 28.74
C PHE A 302 16.42 17.77 29.32
N GLU A 303 17.49 17.67 30.10
CA GLU A 303 17.97 16.40 30.66
C GLU A 303 16.87 15.62 31.39
N ALA A 304 16.12 16.26 32.29
CA ALA A 304 15.00 15.63 32.98
C ALA A 304 13.86 15.21 32.03
N TYR A 305 13.67 15.92 30.92
CA TYR A 305 12.70 15.55 29.89
C TYR A 305 13.14 14.28 29.15
N LEU A 306 14.41 14.20 28.72
CA LEU A 306 14.98 13.01 28.06
C LEU A 306 15.06 11.80 29.00
N ALA A 307 15.39 12.00 30.27
CA ALA A 307 15.50 10.91 31.25
C ALA A 307 14.21 10.09 31.39
N ASN A 308 13.06 10.71 31.13
CA ASN A 308 11.75 10.05 31.15
C ASN A 308 11.41 9.29 29.86
N ILE A 309 12.13 9.55 28.75
CA ILE A 309 11.92 8.87 27.46
C ILE A 309 12.74 7.57 27.45
N PRO A 310 12.10 6.40 27.28
CA PRO A 310 12.84 5.15 27.21
C PRO A 310 13.54 5.00 25.86
N THR A 311 14.70 4.34 25.86
CA THR A 311 15.38 3.91 24.64
C THR A 311 15.43 2.38 24.61
N TYR A 312 15.14 1.77 23.47
CA TYR A 312 15.06 0.32 23.30
C TYR A 312 15.94 -0.14 22.15
N LEU A 313 16.74 -1.18 22.37
CA LEU A 313 17.37 -1.96 21.31
C LEU A 313 16.40 -3.04 20.83
N ILE A 314 16.12 -3.09 19.54
CA ILE A 314 15.27 -4.13 18.94
C ILE A 314 16.07 -5.44 18.88
N THR A 315 15.55 -6.50 19.51
CA THR A 315 16.16 -7.84 19.53
C THR A 315 15.33 -8.90 18.81
N ALA A 316 14.18 -8.52 18.25
CA ALA A 316 13.41 -9.39 17.36
C ALA A 316 14.29 -9.89 16.20
N GLU A 317 14.21 -11.18 15.91
CA GLU A 317 15.01 -11.83 14.86
C GLU A 317 14.59 -11.37 13.44
N TYR A 318 13.28 -11.22 13.21
CA TYR A 318 12.71 -10.81 11.92
C TYR A 318 11.65 -9.69 12.05
N PRO A 319 12.05 -8.49 12.50
CA PRO A 319 11.09 -7.40 12.77
C PRO A 319 10.38 -6.91 11.51
N ALA A 320 11.03 -6.99 10.35
CA ALA A 320 10.44 -6.60 9.07
C ALA A 320 9.13 -7.37 8.78
N PHE A 321 9.06 -8.67 9.10
CA PHE A 321 7.84 -9.46 8.90
C PHE A 321 6.69 -9.00 9.80
N LEU A 322 6.97 -8.64 11.06
CA LEU A 322 5.95 -8.07 11.96
C LEU A 322 5.39 -6.76 11.37
N GLY A 323 6.27 -5.95 10.79
CA GLY A 323 5.93 -4.70 10.12
C GLY A 323 5.02 -4.88 8.90
N VAL A 324 5.44 -5.73 7.95
CA VAL A 324 4.65 -5.96 6.74
C VAL A 324 3.35 -6.71 7.03
N SER A 325 3.30 -7.55 8.06
CA SER A 325 2.05 -8.15 8.56
C SER A 325 1.08 -7.07 9.04
N ALA A 326 1.54 -6.13 9.87
CA ALA A 326 0.71 -5.04 10.38
C ALA A 326 0.16 -4.15 9.25
N ILE A 327 1.02 -3.78 8.29
CA ILE A 327 0.62 -2.97 7.12
C ILE A 327 -0.41 -3.71 6.26
N LEU A 328 -0.19 -5.01 6.02
CA LEU A 328 -1.09 -5.82 5.21
C LEU A 328 -2.45 -6.00 5.90
N ALA A 329 -2.47 -6.23 7.21
CA ALA A 329 -3.69 -6.31 8.00
C ALA A 329 -4.49 -4.99 7.92
N GLU A 330 -3.83 -3.84 8.07
CA GLU A 330 -4.47 -2.52 7.93
C GLU A 330 -5.09 -2.35 6.53
N GLN A 331 -4.32 -2.64 5.48
CA GLN A 331 -4.80 -2.48 4.10
C GLN A 331 -6.00 -3.38 3.78
N LEU A 332 -5.97 -4.63 4.23
CA LEU A 332 -7.07 -5.56 4.02
C LEU A 332 -8.32 -5.10 4.77
N SER A 333 -8.15 -4.58 6.00
CA SER A 333 -9.26 -4.03 6.78
C SER A 333 -9.93 -2.83 6.10
N ASN A 334 -9.14 -1.93 5.50
CA ASN A 334 -9.63 -0.75 4.77
C ASN A 334 -10.39 -1.14 3.48
N ARG A 335 -9.92 -2.15 2.74
CA ARG A 335 -10.60 -2.63 1.52
C ARG A 335 -11.95 -3.26 1.81
N THR A 336 -12.09 -3.95 2.94
CA THR A 336 -13.34 -4.60 3.34
C THR A 336 -14.43 -3.64 3.85
N GLY A 337 -14.31 -2.33 3.58
CA GLY A 337 -15.19 -1.30 4.13
C GLY A 337 -14.90 -1.11 5.61
N GLY A 338 -14.32 0.04 5.98
CA GLY A 338 -13.66 0.33 7.27
C GLY A 338 -14.46 0.12 8.57
N ALA A 339 -15.65 -0.49 8.54
CA ALA A 339 -16.38 -0.93 9.72
C ALA A 339 -16.23 -2.43 10.04
N SER A 340 -15.85 -3.29 9.07
CA SER A 340 -16.04 -4.75 9.16
C SER A 340 -14.94 -5.48 9.96
N SER A 341 -13.69 -5.39 9.55
CA SER A 341 -12.53 -5.90 10.31
C SER A 341 -12.25 -5.10 11.58
N ALA A 342 -12.69 -3.83 11.60
CA ALA A 342 -12.42 -2.90 12.68
C ALA A 342 -12.89 -3.43 14.04
N VAL A 343 -13.98 -4.20 14.11
CA VAL A 343 -14.46 -4.70 15.40
C VAL A 343 -13.51 -5.71 16.04
N PHE A 344 -12.93 -6.64 15.26
CA PHE A 344 -12.00 -7.64 15.79
C PHE A 344 -10.72 -6.98 16.31
N GLU A 345 -10.19 -6.02 15.55
CA GLU A 345 -9.01 -5.25 15.98
C GLU A 345 -9.32 -4.34 17.17
N ARG A 346 -10.47 -3.65 17.18
CA ARG A 346 -10.90 -2.84 18.34
C ARG A 346 -10.97 -3.71 19.61
N ILE A 347 -11.50 -4.93 19.50
CA ILE A 347 -11.52 -5.87 20.62
C ILE A 347 -10.10 -6.21 21.08
N ARG A 348 -9.17 -6.50 20.15
CA ARG A 348 -7.76 -6.81 20.47
C ARG A 348 -7.04 -5.63 21.13
N GLN A 349 -7.15 -4.44 20.54
CA GLN A 349 -6.53 -3.20 21.02
C GLN A 349 -7.05 -2.80 22.40
N MET A 350 -8.36 -2.90 22.64
CA MET A 350 -8.95 -2.49 23.92
C MET A 350 -8.85 -3.57 25.00
N ARG A 351 -8.46 -4.81 24.65
CA ARG A 351 -8.51 -5.99 25.54
C ARG A 351 -7.86 -5.77 26.90
N ASP A 352 -6.71 -5.09 26.93
CA ASP A 352 -5.96 -4.84 28.17
C ASP A 352 -6.59 -3.71 29.00
N ALA A 353 -7.26 -2.75 28.36
CA ALA A 353 -7.98 -1.65 29.00
C ALA A 353 -9.38 -2.04 29.53
N LEU A 354 -9.96 -3.15 29.07
CA LEU A 354 -11.27 -3.64 29.50
C LEU A 354 -11.24 -4.17 30.94
N THR A 355 -12.38 -4.05 31.63
CA THR A 355 -12.56 -4.66 32.96
C THR A 355 -12.45 -6.19 32.87
N PRO A 356 -12.10 -6.90 33.97
CA PRO A 356 -11.96 -8.36 33.94
C PRO A 356 -13.20 -9.10 33.43
N ALA A 357 -14.40 -8.55 33.68
CA ALA A 357 -15.66 -9.12 33.19
C ALA A 357 -15.87 -8.86 31.69
N GLU A 358 -15.62 -7.63 31.21
CA GLU A 358 -15.70 -7.32 29.77
C GLU A 358 -14.64 -8.08 28.96
N ARG A 359 -13.46 -8.29 29.54
CA ARG A 359 -12.37 -9.06 28.91
C ARG A 359 -12.80 -10.50 28.61
N ARG A 360 -13.61 -11.13 29.47
CA ARG A 360 -14.18 -12.46 29.17
C ARG A 360 -15.12 -12.44 27.97
N VAL A 361 -15.88 -11.36 27.78
CA VAL A 361 -16.73 -11.19 26.59
C VAL A 361 -15.88 -10.93 25.35
N ALA A 362 -14.81 -10.14 25.46
CA ALA A 362 -13.81 -9.94 24.41
C ALA A 362 -13.18 -11.27 23.98
N ASP A 363 -12.73 -12.09 24.94
CA ASP A 363 -12.14 -13.40 24.67
C ASP A 363 -13.14 -14.34 23.99
N LEU A 364 -14.41 -14.34 24.42
CA LEU A 364 -15.47 -15.10 23.74
C LEU A 364 -15.69 -14.62 22.30
N ALA A 365 -15.64 -13.31 22.06
CA ALA A 365 -15.81 -12.72 20.73
C ALA A 365 -14.64 -13.06 19.80
N LEU A 366 -13.40 -13.08 20.30
CA LEU A 366 -12.22 -13.43 19.51
C LEU A 366 -12.15 -14.94 19.22
N ASN A 367 -12.49 -15.78 20.20
CA ASN A 367 -12.31 -17.23 20.11
C ASN A 367 -13.51 -17.94 19.47
N HIS A 368 -14.72 -17.42 19.67
CA HIS A 368 -15.98 -18.04 19.22
C HIS A 368 -16.98 -17.05 18.60
N PRO A 369 -16.57 -16.25 17.59
CA PRO A 369 -17.39 -15.16 17.07
C PRO A 369 -18.73 -15.61 16.46
N ARG A 370 -18.77 -16.77 15.79
CA ARG A 370 -20.03 -17.37 15.28
C ARG A 370 -21.04 -17.67 16.39
N SER A 371 -20.55 -18.01 17.59
CA SER A 371 -21.41 -18.21 18.76
C SER A 371 -22.08 -16.91 19.15
N ILE A 372 -21.32 -15.80 19.26
CA ILE A 372 -21.88 -14.49 19.61
C ILE A 372 -22.89 -14.01 18.58
N ILE A 373 -22.61 -14.17 17.29
CA ILE A 373 -23.51 -13.74 16.20
C ILE A 373 -24.88 -14.41 16.35
N ASN A 374 -24.91 -15.71 16.61
CA ASN A 374 -26.15 -16.49 16.60
C ASN A 374 -26.84 -16.57 17.98
N ASP A 375 -26.10 -16.48 19.08
CA ASP A 375 -26.65 -16.75 20.41
C ASP A 375 -27.48 -15.58 20.97
N PRO A 376 -28.62 -15.84 21.65
CA PRO A 376 -29.29 -14.82 22.45
C PRO A 376 -28.40 -14.34 23.60
N ILE A 377 -28.63 -13.11 24.09
CA ILE A 377 -27.78 -12.46 25.11
C ILE A 377 -27.57 -13.32 26.37
N VAL A 378 -28.60 -14.07 26.80
CA VAL A 378 -28.55 -14.98 27.94
C VAL A 378 -27.46 -16.05 27.75
N ASN A 379 -27.32 -16.58 26.53
CA ASN A 379 -26.33 -17.60 26.21
C ASN A 379 -24.93 -17.01 26.12
N ILE A 380 -24.78 -15.80 25.56
CA ILE A 380 -23.50 -15.09 25.51
C ILE A 380 -23.00 -14.83 26.93
N ALA A 381 -23.87 -14.28 27.79
CA ALA A 381 -23.57 -13.97 29.18
C ALA A 381 -23.13 -15.22 29.96
N ARG A 382 -23.86 -16.33 29.80
CA ARG A 382 -23.53 -17.63 30.40
C ARG A 382 -22.18 -18.18 29.91
N LYS A 383 -21.90 -18.12 28.60
CA LYS A 383 -20.65 -18.62 28.02
C LYS A 383 -19.42 -17.80 28.44
N ALA A 384 -19.59 -16.49 28.59
CA ALA A 384 -18.54 -15.60 29.07
C ALA A 384 -18.45 -15.53 30.62
N ASP A 385 -19.31 -16.26 31.35
CA ASP A 385 -19.42 -16.22 32.80
C ASP A 385 -19.58 -14.78 33.35
N VAL A 386 -20.57 -14.05 32.81
CA VAL A 386 -20.89 -12.67 33.18
C VAL A 386 -22.40 -12.43 33.24
N SER A 387 -22.80 -11.28 33.78
CA SER A 387 -24.19 -10.83 33.74
C SER A 387 -24.58 -10.31 32.34
N GLN A 388 -25.86 -10.38 31.97
CA GLN A 388 -26.35 -9.82 30.69
C GLN A 388 -26.04 -8.30 30.55
N PRO A 389 -26.19 -7.47 31.60
CA PRO A 389 -25.76 -6.07 31.55
C PRO A 389 -24.27 -5.86 31.26
N THR A 390 -23.40 -6.81 31.63
CA THR A 390 -21.96 -6.75 31.29
C THR A 390 -21.73 -6.91 29.79
N VAL A 391 -22.49 -7.80 29.12
CA VAL A 391 -22.40 -7.96 27.66
C VAL A 391 -22.77 -6.66 26.95
N ILE A 392 -23.83 -5.98 27.42
CA ILE A 392 -24.22 -4.67 26.86
C ILE A 392 -23.17 -3.59 27.13
N ARG A 393 -22.60 -3.55 28.35
CA ARG A 393 -21.51 -2.62 28.69
C ARG A 393 -20.29 -2.84 27.80
N PHE A 394 -19.86 -4.09 27.62
CA PHE A 394 -18.80 -4.44 26.69
C PHE A 394 -19.07 -3.93 25.27
N CYS A 395 -20.27 -4.15 24.72
CA CYS A 395 -20.64 -3.64 23.40
C CYS A 395 -20.50 -2.11 23.31
N ARG A 396 -20.92 -1.39 24.36
CA ARG A 396 -20.80 0.07 24.45
C ARG A 396 -19.36 0.54 24.62
N SER A 397 -18.55 -0.18 25.38
CA SER A 397 -17.12 0.09 25.56
C SER A 397 -16.37 0.00 24.23
N LEU A 398 -16.83 -0.83 23.29
CA LEU A 398 -16.33 -0.90 21.91
C LEU A 398 -16.92 0.16 20.96
N GLY A 399 -17.78 1.06 21.46
CA GLY A 399 -18.47 2.07 20.63
C GLY A 399 -19.67 1.54 19.84
N CYS A 400 -20.20 0.37 20.17
CA CYS A 400 -21.44 -0.15 19.56
C CYS A 400 -22.69 0.36 20.30
N GLN A 401 -23.78 0.58 19.58
CA GLN A 401 -25.05 1.05 20.18
C GLN A 401 -25.72 -0.01 21.06
N GLY A 402 -25.40 -1.29 20.84
CA GLY A 402 -25.91 -2.42 21.61
C GLY A 402 -25.46 -3.76 21.02
N LEU A 403 -26.06 -4.86 21.50
CA LEU A 403 -25.68 -6.21 21.06
C LEU A 403 -26.00 -6.48 19.58
N SER A 404 -27.11 -5.95 19.06
CA SER A 404 -27.49 -6.11 17.65
C SER A 404 -26.47 -5.46 16.70
N ASP A 405 -26.10 -4.20 16.97
CA ASP A 405 -25.06 -3.48 16.25
C ASP A 405 -23.71 -4.21 16.34
N PHE A 406 -23.33 -4.66 17.55
CA PHE A 406 -22.12 -5.45 17.75
C PHE A 406 -22.11 -6.76 16.94
N LYS A 407 -23.20 -7.53 16.95
CA LYS A 407 -23.33 -8.77 16.17
C LYS A 407 -23.22 -8.51 14.66
N LEU A 408 -23.81 -7.43 14.17
CA LEU A 408 -23.73 -7.06 12.76
C LEU A 408 -22.26 -6.78 12.38
N LYS A 409 -21.57 -5.94 13.15
CA LYS A 409 -20.14 -5.63 12.95
C LYS A 409 -19.24 -6.85 13.10
N LEU A 410 -19.56 -7.77 14.01
CA LEU A 410 -18.83 -9.01 14.18
C LEU A 410 -19.06 -9.98 13.01
N ALA A 411 -20.29 -10.06 12.50
CA ALA A 411 -20.63 -10.87 11.34
C ALA A 411 -19.94 -10.37 10.07
N THR A 412 -19.92 -9.05 9.85
CA THR A 412 -19.22 -8.45 8.70
C THR A 412 -17.72 -8.67 8.75
N GLY A 413 -17.10 -8.59 9.94
CA GLY A 413 -15.67 -8.88 10.09
C GLY A 413 -15.31 -10.36 9.87
N LEU A 414 -16.23 -11.29 10.11
CA LEU A 414 -16.00 -12.73 10.01
C LEU A 414 -16.04 -13.25 8.58
N THR A 415 -16.85 -12.63 7.74
CA THR A 415 -17.03 -13.11 6.37
C THR A 415 -15.90 -12.65 5.45
N GLY A 416 -15.13 -11.59 5.79
CA GLY A 416 -14.01 -11.06 4.98
C GLY A 416 -14.44 -10.51 3.61
N THR A 417 -15.54 -11.01 3.08
CA THR A 417 -16.37 -10.45 2.07
C THR A 417 -17.51 -9.76 2.82
N ILE A 418 -17.62 -8.44 2.72
CA ILE A 418 -18.98 -7.93 2.59
C ILE A 418 -19.44 -8.53 1.26
N PRO A 419 -20.43 -9.43 1.16
CA PRO A 419 -21.26 -9.35 -0.02
C PRO A 419 -21.83 -7.94 0.09
N MET A 420 -21.18 -6.95 -0.55
CA MET A 420 -21.63 -5.55 -0.61
C MET A 420 -23.08 -5.64 -1.02
N SER A 421 -23.95 -5.66 -0.01
CA SER A 421 -25.33 -6.02 -0.22
C SER A 421 -25.92 -4.74 -0.71
N HIS A 422 -26.28 -4.74 -1.99
CA HIS A 422 -27.00 -3.65 -2.63
C HIS A 422 -28.01 -3.07 -1.63
N SER A 423 -27.75 -1.85 -1.17
CA SER A 423 -28.49 -1.24 -0.07
C SER A 423 -29.66 -0.45 -0.65
N GLN A 424 -30.87 -0.87 -0.30
CA GLN A 424 -32.07 -0.21 -0.79
C GLN A 424 -32.23 1.18 -0.16
N VAL A 425 -32.45 2.18 -1.02
CA VAL A 425 -32.96 3.48 -0.60
C VAL A 425 -34.44 3.29 -0.26
N HIS A 426 -34.82 3.64 0.96
CA HIS A 426 -36.18 3.49 1.45
C HIS A 426 -36.90 4.83 1.50
N LEU A 427 -38.22 4.78 1.37
CA LEU A 427 -39.07 5.95 1.59
C LEU A 427 -38.93 6.37 3.06
N GLY A 428 -38.37 7.56 3.31
CA GLY A 428 -38.11 8.09 4.65
C GLY A 428 -36.62 8.19 5.03
N ASP A 429 -35.70 7.73 4.18
CA ASP A 429 -34.26 7.93 4.39
C ASP A 429 -33.92 9.44 4.49
N THR A 430 -33.04 9.80 5.42
CA THR A 430 -32.49 11.16 5.48
C THR A 430 -31.49 11.39 4.34
N ALA A 431 -31.11 12.66 4.09
CA ALA A 431 -30.08 12.99 3.09
C ALA A 431 -28.74 12.30 3.34
N THR A 432 -28.37 12.12 4.60
CA THR A 432 -27.18 11.37 4.99
C THR A 432 -27.33 9.89 4.64
N ASP A 433 -28.50 9.30 4.90
CA ASP A 433 -28.74 7.88 4.67
C ASP A 433 -28.80 7.53 3.19
N PHE A 434 -29.64 8.21 2.40
CA PHE A 434 -29.72 7.91 0.97
C PHE A 434 -28.45 8.33 0.22
N GLY A 435 -27.76 9.37 0.69
CA GLY A 435 -26.46 9.79 0.14
C GLY A 435 -25.40 8.70 0.29
N ALA A 436 -25.24 8.16 1.50
CA ALA A 436 -24.34 7.04 1.76
C ALA A 436 -24.72 5.82 0.92
N LYS A 437 -25.99 5.43 0.88
CA LYS A 437 -26.46 4.27 0.08
C LYS A 437 -26.18 4.41 -1.41
N VAL A 438 -26.41 5.60 -2.00
CA VAL A 438 -26.12 5.84 -3.43
C VAL A 438 -24.62 5.75 -3.71
N LEU A 439 -23.78 6.32 -2.84
CA LEU A 439 -22.33 6.22 -2.95
C LEU A 439 -21.86 4.77 -2.83
N ASP A 440 -22.30 4.05 -1.80
CA ASP A 440 -21.91 2.66 -1.55
C ASP A 440 -22.34 1.73 -2.69
N ASN A 441 -23.56 1.88 -3.20
CA ASN A 441 -24.03 1.11 -4.36
C ASN A 441 -23.21 1.40 -5.62
N THR A 442 -22.82 2.66 -5.83
CA THR A 442 -21.99 3.06 -6.98
C THR A 442 -20.58 2.51 -6.84
N VAL A 443 -19.96 2.64 -5.67
CA VAL A 443 -18.63 2.08 -5.36
C VAL A 443 -18.65 0.56 -5.52
N SER A 444 -19.69 -0.12 -5.02
CA SER A 444 -19.88 -1.57 -5.19
C SER A 444 -19.86 -1.96 -6.65
N ALA A 445 -20.62 -1.25 -7.49
CA ALA A 445 -20.72 -1.57 -8.91
C ALA A 445 -19.40 -1.32 -9.66
N ILE A 446 -18.66 -0.25 -9.31
CA ILE A 446 -17.34 0.03 -9.89
C ILE A 446 -16.32 -1.03 -9.48
N LEU A 447 -16.34 -1.47 -8.21
CA LEU A 447 -15.45 -2.54 -7.73
C LEU A 447 -15.78 -3.88 -8.41
N GLN A 448 -17.06 -4.22 -8.55
CA GLN A 448 -17.49 -5.40 -9.30
C GLN A 448 -17.06 -5.36 -10.76
N LEU A 449 -17.22 -4.20 -11.43
CA LEU A 449 -16.72 -4.00 -12.78
C LEU A 449 -15.21 -4.23 -12.86
N ARG A 450 -14.42 -3.64 -11.95
CA ARG A 450 -12.97 -3.80 -11.92
C ARG A 450 -12.54 -5.27 -11.78
N GLU A 451 -13.27 -6.04 -10.97
CA GLU A 451 -12.96 -7.46 -10.74
C GLU A 451 -13.30 -8.36 -11.93
N HIS A 452 -14.38 -8.05 -12.67
CA HIS A 452 -14.90 -8.91 -13.74
C HIS A 452 -14.59 -8.43 -15.15
N LEU A 453 -13.99 -7.25 -15.31
CA LEU A 453 -13.68 -6.68 -16.62
C LEU A 453 -12.68 -7.56 -17.39
N ASN A 454 -13.05 -7.99 -18.58
CA ASN A 454 -12.17 -8.71 -19.49
C ASN A 454 -11.21 -7.73 -20.19
N PHE A 455 -9.98 -7.62 -19.69
CA PHE A 455 -8.97 -6.73 -20.26
C PHE A 455 -8.49 -7.13 -21.65
N GLU A 456 -8.60 -8.40 -22.07
CA GLU A 456 -8.28 -8.80 -23.46
C GLU A 456 -9.29 -8.18 -24.44
N HIS A 457 -10.58 -8.16 -24.08
CA HIS A 457 -11.60 -7.48 -24.86
C HIS A 457 -11.42 -5.96 -24.85
N VAL A 458 -11.01 -5.37 -23.72
CA VAL A 458 -10.69 -3.94 -23.65
C VAL A 458 -9.54 -3.60 -24.60
N GLU A 459 -8.46 -4.37 -24.58
CA GLU A 459 -7.32 -4.21 -25.48
C GLU A 459 -7.72 -4.33 -26.96
N GLN A 460 -8.52 -5.34 -27.29
CA GLN A 460 -9.06 -5.54 -28.63
C GLN A 460 -9.96 -4.39 -29.07
N ALA A 461 -10.79 -3.85 -28.17
CA ALA A 461 -11.63 -2.68 -28.45
C ALA A 461 -10.78 -1.43 -28.71
N ILE A 462 -9.73 -1.19 -27.90
CA ILE A 462 -8.79 -0.08 -28.11
C ILE A 462 -8.09 -0.21 -29.47
N ASP A 463 -7.68 -1.42 -29.86
CA ASP A 463 -7.07 -1.67 -31.18
C ASP A 463 -8.01 -1.38 -32.33
N ILE A 464 -9.27 -1.83 -32.22
CA ILE A 464 -10.30 -1.56 -33.23
C ILE A 464 -10.54 -0.06 -33.35
N LEU A 465 -10.66 0.66 -32.22
CA LEU A 465 -10.90 2.11 -32.21
C LEU A 465 -9.71 2.89 -32.75
N ASN A 466 -8.48 2.54 -32.35
CA ASN A 466 -7.28 3.27 -32.76
C ASN A 466 -7.04 3.19 -34.28
N ASN A 467 -7.39 2.05 -34.89
CA ASN A 467 -7.25 1.78 -36.32
C ASN A 467 -8.53 2.09 -37.14
N ALA A 468 -9.55 2.68 -36.52
CA ALA A 468 -10.81 2.98 -37.18
C ALA A 468 -10.66 4.12 -38.20
N ARG A 469 -11.27 3.97 -39.37
CA ARG A 469 -11.44 5.07 -40.35
C ARG A 469 -12.44 6.11 -39.84
N ARG A 470 -13.51 5.64 -39.21
CA ARG A 470 -14.60 6.43 -38.64
C ARG A 470 -15.19 5.66 -37.46
N ILE A 471 -15.58 6.38 -36.41
CA ILE A 471 -16.24 5.79 -35.24
C ILE A 471 -17.62 6.42 -35.07
N GLU A 472 -18.66 5.62 -34.98
CA GLU A 472 -20.01 6.10 -34.63
C GLU A 472 -20.45 5.56 -33.28
N PHE A 473 -21.01 6.43 -32.43
CA PHE A 473 -21.51 6.05 -31.11
C PHE A 473 -23.04 5.99 -31.13
N TYR A 474 -23.60 4.81 -30.89
CA TYR A 474 -25.05 4.59 -30.92
C TYR A 474 -25.56 4.39 -29.51
N GLY A 475 -26.56 5.15 -29.10
CA GLY A 475 -27.20 4.97 -27.79
C GLY A 475 -28.59 5.57 -27.77
N LEU A 476 -29.57 4.86 -27.23
CA LEU A 476 -30.96 5.35 -27.13
C LEU A 476 -31.25 5.87 -25.71
N GLY A 477 -32.06 6.92 -25.61
CA GLY A 477 -32.47 7.51 -24.33
C GLY A 477 -31.27 7.88 -23.46
N ASN A 478 -31.24 7.40 -22.22
CA ASN A 478 -30.13 7.65 -21.29
C ASN A 478 -28.77 7.18 -21.81
N SER A 479 -28.72 6.17 -22.69
CA SER A 479 -27.46 5.70 -23.28
C SER A 479 -26.92 6.67 -24.34
N ASN A 480 -27.76 7.54 -24.91
CA ASN A 480 -27.31 8.60 -25.82
C ASN A 480 -26.38 9.58 -25.10
N ILE A 481 -26.61 9.88 -23.81
CA ILE A 481 -25.73 10.78 -23.04
C ILE A 481 -24.30 10.24 -23.01
N VAL A 482 -24.16 8.93 -22.81
CA VAL A 482 -22.85 8.25 -22.84
C VAL A 482 -22.24 8.27 -24.24
N ALA A 483 -23.06 8.06 -25.28
CA ALA A 483 -22.61 8.14 -26.67
C ALA A 483 -22.09 9.54 -27.03
N GLN A 484 -22.77 10.60 -26.57
CA GLN A 484 -22.35 11.99 -26.77
C GLN A 484 -21.04 12.30 -26.03
N ASP A 485 -20.90 11.86 -24.77
CA ASP A 485 -19.65 11.98 -24.01
C ASP A 485 -18.48 11.27 -24.72
N ALA A 486 -18.72 10.07 -25.24
CA ALA A 486 -17.74 9.34 -26.02
C ALA A 486 -17.34 10.07 -27.30
N HIS A 487 -18.30 10.58 -28.07
CA HIS A 487 -18.00 11.42 -29.24
C HIS A 487 -17.13 12.62 -28.87
N TYR A 488 -17.48 13.34 -27.81
CA TYR A 488 -16.73 14.50 -27.33
C TYR A 488 -15.28 14.17 -26.97
N LYS A 489 -15.04 13.01 -26.35
CA LYS A 489 -13.68 12.53 -25.99
C LYS A 489 -12.89 12.07 -27.21
N PHE A 490 -13.48 11.24 -28.07
CA PHE A 490 -12.77 10.59 -29.17
C PHE A 490 -12.51 11.52 -30.37
N PHE A 491 -13.33 12.55 -30.57
CA PHE A 491 -13.09 13.57 -31.60
C PHE A 491 -11.69 14.21 -31.48
N ARG A 492 -11.19 14.38 -30.25
CA ARG A 492 -9.87 14.97 -29.97
C ARG A 492 -8.71 14.16 -30.50
N PHE A 493 -8.91 12.88 -30.79
CA PHE A 493 -7.85 12.04 -31.33
C PHE A 493 -7.63 12.26 -32.83
N GLY A 494 -8.48 13.02 -33.54
CA GLY A 494 -8.38 13.18 -35.00
C GLY A 494 -8.98 12.02 -35.79
N ILE A 495 -9.81 11.20 -35.15
CA ILE A 495 -10.64 10.20 -35.81
C ILE A 495 -12.02 10.83 -36.08
N PRO A 496 -12.55 10.79 -37.32
CA PRO A 496 -13.91 11.21 -37.58
C PRO A 496 -14.89 10.46 -36.69
N THR A 497 -15.60 11.19 -35.82
CA THR A 497 -16.57 10.59 -34.89
C THR A 497 -17.91 11.31 -34.92
N ILE A 498 -18.99 10.59 -34.59
CA ILE A 498 -20.32 11.15 -34.41
C ILE A 498 -21.14 10.29 -33.45
N ALA A 499 -22.10 10.88 -32.74
CA ALA A 499 -23.03 10.15 -31.88
C ALA A 499 -24.48 10.30 -32.37
N TYR A 500 -25.20 9.19 -32.49
CA TYR A 500 -26.60 9.15 -32.91
C TYR A 500 -27.50 8.63 -31.79
N GLY A 501 -28.41 9.50 -31.34
CA GLY A 501 -29.48 9.17 -30.40
C GLY A 501 -30.80 8.75 -31.03
N ASP A 502 -30.94 8.96 -32.34
CA ASP A 502 -32.15 8.72 -33.10
C ASP A 502 -32.03 7.45 -33.95
N LEU A 503 -33.06 6.60 -33.90
CA LEU A 503 -33.06 5.29 -34.58
C LEU A 503 -33.06 5.42 -36.11
N TYR A 504 -33.72 6.44 -36.66
CA TYR A 504 -33.75 6.65 -38.10
C TYR A 504 -32.37 7.08 -38.61
N MET A 505 -31.71 7.98 -37.89
CA MET A 505 -30.33 8.40 -38.19
C MET A 505 -29.33 7.25 -38.05
N GLN A 506 -29.47 6.41 -37.01
CA GLN A 506 -28.67 5.19 -36.87
C GLN A 506 -28.84 4.25 -38.07
N ALA A 507 -30.08 4.00 -38.50
CA ALA A 507 -30.35 3.14 -39.66
C ALA A 507 -29.81 3.72 -40.97
N ALA A 508 -30.00 5.02 -41.20
CA ALA A 508 -29.51 5.70 -42.39
C ALA A 508 -27.97 5.70 -42.46
N SER A 509 -27.30 5.96 -41.32
CA SER A 509 -25.84 5.96 -41.28
C SER A 509 -25.25 4.55 -41.40
N ALA A 510 -25.84 3.56 -40.71
CA ALA A 510 -25.40 2.16 -40.77
C ALA A 510 -25.38 1.60 -42.20
N ALA A 511 -26.31 2.02 -43.06
CA ALA A 511 -26.35 1.62 -44.47
C ALA A 511 -25.18 2.16 -45.31
N LEU A 512 -24.44 3.15 -44.79
CA LEU A 512 -23.30 3.78 -45.45
C LEU A 512 -21.94 3.33 -44.88
N LEU A 513 -21.94 2.54 -43.80
CA LEU A 513 -20.71 2.04 -43.19
C LEU A 513 -20.17 0.82 -43.94
N GLY A 514 -18.86 0.59 -43.81
CA GLY A 514 -18.23 -0.61 -44.34
C GLY A 514 -16.92 -0.96 -43.66
N LYS A 515 -16.06 -1.69 -44.38
CA LYS A 515 -14.76 -2.15 -43.85
C LYS A 515 -13.91 -0.99 -43.34
N GLY A 516 -13.50 -1.06 -42.08
CA GLY A 516 -12.67 -0.05 -41.40
C GLY A 516 -13.48 0.95 -40.58
N ASP A 517 -14.81 0.99 -40.72
CA ASP A 517 -15.67 1.77 -39.85
C ASP A 517 -16.06 0.97 -38.60
N VAL A 518 -16.30 1.68 -37.50
CA VAL A 518 -16.60 1.08 -36.20
C VAL A 518 -17.84 1.73 -35.61
N ILE A 519 -18.77 0.91 -35.12
CA ILE A 519 -19.87 1.37 -34.26
C ILE A 519 -19.54 0.99 -32.81
N VAL A 520 -19.64 1.94 -31.89
CA VAL A 520 -19.68 1.69 -30.45
C VAL A 520 -21.14 1.81 -29.99
N ALA A 521 -21.78 0.67 -29.75
CA ALA A 521 -23.18 0.61 -29.33
C ALA A 521 -23.28 0.54 -27.80
N VAL A 522 -23.85 1.58 -27.20
CA VAL A 522 -24.09 1.67 -25.75
C VAL A 522 -25.54 1.33 -25.45
N SER A 523 -25.77 0.21 -24.76
CA SER A 523 -27.11 -0.19 -24.36
C SER A 523 -27.07 -1.12 -23.16
N LYS A 524 -27.61 -0.67 -22.02
CA LYS A 524 -27.68 -1.52 -20.82
C LYS A 524 -28.44 -2.83 -21.10
N SER A 525 -29.65 -2.74 -21.66
CA SER A 525 -30.49 -3.93 -21.83
C SER A 525 -30.00 -4.88 -22.92
N GLY A 526 -29.26 -4.36 -23.92
CA GLY A 526 -28.74 -5.12 -25.05
C GLY A 526 -29.81 -5.84 -25.89
N ARG A 527 -31.08 -5.40 -25.79
CA ARG A 527 -32.26 -6.14 -26.30
C ARG A 527 -33.13 -5.38 -27.29
N ALA A 528 -32.87 -4.10 -27.54
CA ALA A 528 -33.69 -3.28 -28.44
C ALA A 528 -33.65 -3.86 -29.88
N PRO A 529 -34.76 -4.42 -30.41
CA PRO A 529 -34.76 -5.12 -31.69
C PRO A 529 -34.32 -4.23 -32.86
N GLU A 530 -34.69 -2.97 -32.82
CA GLU A 530 -34.38 -1.99 -33.86
C GLU A 530 -32.88 -1.70 -33.91
N LEU A 531 -32.25 -1.49 -32.74
CA LEU A 531 -30.80 -1.31 -32.65
C LEU A 531 -30.06 -2.54 -33.20
N LEU A 532 -30.50 -3.74 -32.78
CA LEU A 532 -29.90 -4.99 -33.22
C LEU A 532 -29.96 -5.16 -34.75
N ARG A 533 -31.11 -4.84 -35.36
CA ARG A 533 -31.27 -4.89 -36.82
C ARG A 533 -30.37 -3.90 -37.54
N VAL A 534 -30.21 -2.69 -37.01
CA VAL A 534 -29.33 -1.66 -37.59
C VAL A 534 -27.87 -2.11 -37.54
N LEU A 535 -27.43 -2.70 -36.42
CA LEU A 535 -26.08 -3.23 -36.29
C LEU A 535 -25.81 -4.40 -37.23
N ASP A 536 -26.79 -5.29 -37.44
CA ASP A 536 -26.65 -6.41 -38.39
C ASP A 536 -26.38 -5.89 -39.82
N VAL A 537 -27.07 -4.83 -40.25
CA VAL A 537 -26.85 -4.21 -41.57
C VAL A 537 -25.43 -3.66 -41.70
N ALA A 538 -24.95 -2.92 -40.70
CA ALA A 538 -23.59 -2.36 -40.72
C ALA A 538 -22.52 -3.48 -40.71
N MET A 539 -22.73 -4.53 -39.92
CA MET A 539 -21.80 -5.66 -39.85
C MET A 539 -21.75 -6.47 -41.15
N GLN A 540 -22.89 -6.65 -41.82
CA GLN A 540 -22.94 -7.28 -43.16
C GLN A 540 -22.16 -6.48 -44.21
N ALA A 541 -22.13 -5.15 -44.08
CA ALA A 541 -21.30 -4.28 -44.92
C ALA A 541 -19.81 -4.25 -44.52
N GLY A 542 -19.44 -4.91 -43.43
CA GLY A 542 -18.06 -5.07 -42.97
C GLY A 542 -17.61 -4.11 -41.86
N ALA A 543 -18.52 -3.29 -41.30
CA ALA A 543 -18.22 -2.48 -40.13
C ALA A 543 -18.05 -3.37 -38.89
N LYS A 544 -17.17 -2.96 -37.97
CA LYS A 544 -17.01 -3.64 -36.68
C LYS A 544 -17.92 -3.02 -35.64
N VAL A 545 -18.41 -3.81 -34.70
CA VAL A 545 -19.26 -3.36 -33.60
C VAL A 545 -18.59 -3.65 -32.26
N ILE A 546 -18.40 -2.62 -31.45
CA ILE A 546 -18.03 -2.73 -30.04
C ILE A 546 -19.30 -2.46 -29.22
N ALA A 547 -19.70 -3.39 -28.36
CA ALA A 547 -20.86 -3.21 -27.49
C ALA A 547 -20.44 -2.88 -26.06
N ILE A 548 -21.04 -1.85 -25.47
CA ILE A 548 -21.00 -1.59 -24.03
C ILE A 548 -22.39 -1.92 -23.49
N THR A 549 -22.51 -3.08 -22.84
CA THR A 549 -23.81 -3.71 -22.53
C THR A 549 -23.70 -4.72 -21.39
N SER A 550 -24.82 -5.24 -20.89
CA SER A 550 -24.81 -6.38 -19.96
C SER A 550 -24.48 -7.69 -20.67
N SER A 551 -23.86 -8.63 -19.95
CA SER A 551 -23.53 -9.95 -20.45
C SER A 551 -24.78 -10.73 -20.86
N ASN A 552 -24.57 -11.76 -21.68
CA ASN A 552 -25.64 -12.67 -22.13
C ASN A 552 -26.80 -12.00 -22.88
N THR A 553 -26.65 -10.75 -23.32
CA THR A 553 -27.63 -10.05 -24.14
C THR A 553 -27.47 -10.38 -25.63
N PRO A 554 -28.53 -10.24 -26.45
CA PRO A 554 -28.41 -10.34 -27.90
C PRO A 554 -27.34 -9.40 -28.49
N LEU A 555 -27.20 -8.19 -27.94
CA LEU A 555 -26.17 -7.25 -28.36
C LEU A 555 -24.75 -7.77 -28.07
N ALA A 556 -24.49 -8.25 -26.85
CA ALA A 556 -23.18 -8.79 -26.47
C ALA A 556 -22.76 -9.94 -27.40
N LYS A 557 -23.69 -10.84 -27.74
CA LYS A 557 -23.42 -12.00 -28.59
C LYS A 557 -23.17 -11.66 -30.07
N ARG A 558 -23.70 -10.53 -30.56
CA ARG A 558 -23.57 -10.11 -31.96
C ARG A 558 -22.38 -9.21 -32.20
N ALA A 559 -21.95 -8.44 -31.20
CA ALA A 559 -20.86 -7.51 -31.34
C ALA A 559 -19.54 -8.21 -31.73
N THR A 560 -18.68 -7.50 -32.45
CA THR A 560 -17.30 -7.94 -32.70
C THR A 560 -16.52 -8.07 -31.40
N VAL A 561 -16.73 -7.13 -30.47
CA VAL A 561 -16.20 -7.15 -29.10
C VAL A 561 -17.28 -6.68 -28.14
N ALA A 562 -17.50 -7.39 -27.05
CA ALA A 562 -18.41 -7.00 -25.98
C ALA A 562 -17.64 -6.61 -24.72
N LEU A 563 -17.94 -5.41 -24.22
CA LEU A 563 -17.46 -4.86 -22.96
C LEU A 563 -18.63 -4.94 -21.97
N GLU A 564 -18.60 -5.97 -21.15
CA GLU A 564 -19.72 -6.37 -20.30
C GLU A 564 -19.72 -5.57 -18.98
N THR A 565 -20.84 -4.91 -18.68
CA THR A 565 -21.01 -3.98 -17.52
C THR A 565 -22.11 -4.44 -16.56
N ASP A 566 -22.02 -5.70 -16.14
CA ASP A 566 -23.00 -6.31 -15.24
C ASP A 566 -23.02 -5.67 -13.86
N HIS A 567 -24.21 -5.39 -13.37
CA HIS A 567 -24.46 -4.87 -12.03
C HIS A 567 -25.91 -5.16 -11.62
N ILE A 568 -26.15 -5.20 -10.32
CA ILE A 568 -27.49 -5.32 -9.76
C ILE A 568 -28.10 -3.92 -9.71
N GLU A 569 -29.21 -3.71 -10.41
CA GLU A 569 -30.03 -2.50 -10.28
C GLU A 569 -31.49 -2.91 -10.08
N MET A 570 -32.08 -2.52 -8.95
CA MET A 570 -33.48 -2.83 -8.65
C MET A 570 -34.41 -1.98 -9.52
N ARG A 571 -35.38 -2.61 -10.19
CA ARG A 571 -36.32 -1.92 -11.10
C ARG A 571 -37.13 -0.79 -10.44
N GLU A 572 -37.27 -0.83 -9.12
CA GLU A 572 -38.03 0.15 -8.35
C GLU A 572 -37.31 1.50 -8.23
N SER A 573 -35.97 1.55 -8.35
CA SER A 573 -35.26 2.83 -8.48
C SER A 573 -35.40 3.30 -9.93
N GLN A 574 -36.32 4.23 -10.19
CA GLN A 574 -36.75 4.66 -11.54
C GLN A 574 -35.65 5.30 -12.43
N LEU A 575 -34.40 5.41 -11.97
CA LEU A 575 -33.30 6.02 -12.72
C LEU A 575 -32.12 5.04 -12.79
N SER A 576 -31.76 4.66 -14.02
CA SER A 576 -30.63 3.78 -14.37
C SER A 576 -29.28 4.48 -14.16
N MET A 577 -29.02 4.94 -12.94
CA MET A 577 -27.89 5.83 -12.61
C MET A 577 -26.57 5.07 -12.61
N ILE A 578 -26.56 3.84 -12.08
CA ILE A 578 -25.33 3.06 -11.93
C ILE A 578 -24.84 2.62 -13.30
N SER A 579 -25.73 2.08 -14.14
CA SER A 579 -25.35 1.67 -15.50
C SER A 579 -24.72 2.80 -16.30
N ARG A 580 -25.23 4.03 -16.15
CA ARG A 580 -24.69 5.20 -16.85
C ARG A 580 -23.28 5.50 -16.37
N ILE A 581 -23.03 5.47 -15.06
CA ILE A 581 -21.69 5.68 -14.49
C ILE A 581 -20.72 4.61 -14.99
N LEU A 582 -21.12 3.32 -14.95
CA LEU A 582 -20.26 2.24 -15.44
C LEU A 582 -19.93 2.39 -16.93
N HIS A 583 -20.90 2.79 -17.74
CA HIS A 583 -20.64 3.00 -19.17
C HIS A 583 -19.74 4.23 -19.42
N LEU A 584 -19.89 5.31 -18.64
CA LEU A 584 -18.97 6.46 -18.71
C LEU A 584 -17.54 6.07 -18.33
N VAL A 585 -17.38 5.29 -17.25
CA VAL A 585 -16.08 4.74 -16.84
C VAL A 585 -15.49 3.86 -17.95
N MET A 586 -16.32 3.07 -18.65
CA MET A 586 -15.86 2.27 -19.79
C MET A 586 -15.35 3.15 -20.95
N ILE A 587 -16.07 4.23 -21.26
CA ILE A 587 -15.63 5.21 -22.26
C ILE A 587 -14.30 5.86 -21.85
N ASP A 588 -14.13 6.19 -20.57
CA ASP A 588 -12.86 6.73 -20.05
C ASP A 588 -11.70 5.75 -20.24
N ILE A 589 -11.90 4.48 -19.89
CA ILE A 589 -10.89 3.42 -20.08
C ILE A 589 -10.47 3.33 -21.55
N LEU A 590 -11.45 3.29 -22.47
CA LEU A 590 -11.17 3.22 -23.90
C LEU A 590 -10.47 4.49 -24.42
N ALA A 591 -10.91 5.67 -23.98
CA ALA A 591 -10.32 6.95 -24.39
C ALA A 591 -8.86 7.08 -23.93
N VAL A 592 -8.57 6.73 -22.68
CA VAL A 592 -7.19 6.69 -22.14
C VAL A 592 -6.34 5.70 -22.93
N GLY A 593 -6.88 4.51 -23.22
CA GLY A 593 -6.20 3.49 -24.03
C GLY A 593 -5.81 4.00 -25.43
N VAL A 594 -6.75 4.63 -26.14
CA VAL A 594 -6.48 5.21 -27.46
C VAL A 594 -5.49 6.38 -27.37
N ALA A 595 -5.59 7.23 -26.35
CA ALA A 595 -4.65 8.32 -26.13
C ALA A 595 -3.21 7.82 -25.96
N ILE A 596 -3.00 6.80 -25.10
CA ILE A 596 -1.67 6.20 -24.88
C ILE A 596 -1.12 5.60 -26.19
N ARG A 597 -1.95 4.88 -26.96
CA ARG A 597 -1.52 4.32 -28.25
C ARG A 597 -1.15 5.36 -29.30
N ARG A 598 -1.75 6.56 -29.25
CA ARG A 598 -1.44 7.66 -30.17
C ARG A 598 -0.29 8.54 -29.69
N ALA A 599 -0.03 8.59 -28.39
CA ALA A 599 1.13 9.27 -27.81
C ALA A 599 2.44 8.50 -28.10
N ALA A 600 2.37 7.17 -28.23
CA ALA A 600 3.44 6.40 -28.86
C ALA A 600 3.71 7.00 -30.27
N PRO A 601 4.97 7.19 -30.68
CA PRO A 601 5.36 8.13 -31.72
C PRO A 601 4.71 7.82 -33.08
N ASN A 602 3.51 8.35 -33.30
CA ASN A 602 2.92 8.49 -34.61
C ASN A 602 3.40 9.82 -35.17
N ALA A 603 4.59 9.79 -35.79
CA ALA A 603 5.27 10.96 -36.36
C ALA A 603 4.35 11.83 -37.26
N GLU A 604 3.37 11.21 -37.91
CA GLU A 604 2.42 11.88 -38.82
C GLU A 604 1.45 12.84 -38.12
N LEU A 605 0.96 12.53 -36.91
CA LEU A 605 -0.02 13.40 -36.22
C LEU A 605 0.67 14.63 -35.60
N ALA A 606 1.85 14.44 -35.02
CA ALA A 606 2.69 15.54 -34.53
C ALA A 606 3.08 16.48 -35.69
N GLU A 607 3.44 15.94 -36.86
CA GLU A 607 3.68 16.73 -38.06
C GLU A 607 2.42 17.44 -38.56
N ALA A 608 1.26 16.78 -38.58
CA ALA A 608 0.01 17.39 -39.05
C ALA A 608 -0.41 18.56 -38.14
N MET A 609 -0.30 18.39 -36.81
CA MET A 609 -0.56 19.46 -35.84
C MET A 609 0.49 20.57 -35.91
N ALA A 610 1.77 20.25 -36.12
CA ALA A 610 2.82 21.24 -36.34
C ALA A 610 2.57 22.04 -37.63
N ARG A 611 2.15 21.39 -38.73
CA ARG A 611 1.75 22.06 -39.97
C ARG A 611 0.53 22.94 -39.77
N ALA A 612 -0.45 22.51 -38.98
CA ALA A 612 -1.64 23.30 -38.65
C ALA A 612 -1.28 24.53 -37.79
N LYS A 613 -0.48 24.37 -36.73
CA LYS A 613 0.07 25.50 -35.93
C LYS A 613 0.90 26.45 -36.80
N ALA A 614 1.73 25.92 -37.71
CA ALA A 614 2.54 26.74 -38.63
C ALA A 614 1.67 27.52 -39.64
N ARG A 615 0.57 26.95 -40.13
CA ARG A 615 -0.39 27.66 -41.00
C ARG A 615 -1.19 28.71 -40.22
N ALA A 616 -1.60 28.41 -38.99
CA ALA A 616 -2.31 29.35 -38.14
C ALA A 616 -1.42 30.56 -37.79
N GLY A 617 -0.16 30.32 -37.39
CA GLY A 617 0.79 31.38 -37.05
C GLY A 617 1.20 32.28 -38.24
N ALA A 618 0.90 31.88 -39.48
CA ALA A 618 1.20 32.70 -40.66
C ALA A 618 0.09 33.71 -41.00
N SER A 619 -1.14 33.57 -40.49
CA SER A 619 -2.22 34.49 -40.87
C SER A 619 -3.33 34.72 -39.85
N ALA A 620 -3.31 34.11 -38.67
CA ALA A 620 -4.32 34.33 -37.65
C ALA A 620 -3.64 34.57 -36.30
N GLY A 621 -3.96 35.70 -35.66
CA GLY A 621 -3.46 36.06 -34.34
C GLY A 621 -3.75 34.99 -33.27
N ASP A 622 -3.12 35.15 -32.11
CA ASP A 622 -3.05 34.23 -30.96
C ASP A 622 -4.30 33.35 -30.70
N GLU A 623 -5.51 33.83 -30.99
CA GLU A 623 -6.76 33.07 -30.86
C GLU A 623 -6.75 31.70 -31.56
N ALA A 624 -6.13 31.58 -32.75
CA ALA A 624 -6.11 30.30 -33.46
C ALA A 624 -5.15 29.27 -32.82
N ALA A 625 -4.08 29.76 -32.20
CA ALA A 625 -3.14 28.92 -31.46
C ALA A 625 -3.75 28.44 -30.14
N ASP A 626 -4.47 29.31 -29.43
CA ASP A 626 -5.17 28.98 -28.18
C ASP A 626 -6.25 27.92 -28.37
N VAL A 627 -7.03 28.00 -29.46
CA VAL A 627 -8.03 26.97 -29.80
C VAL A 627 -7.37 25.61 -30.07
N LEU A 628 -6.19 25.61 -30.71
CA LEU A 628 -5.41 24.39 -30.95
C LEU A 628 -4.75 23.87 -29.66
N ASP A 629 -4.37 24.74 -28.74
CA ASP A 629 -3.77 24.37 -27.45
C ASP A 629 -4.80 23.72 -26.52
N TRP A 630 -6.03 24.25 -26.50
CA TRP A 630 -7.17 23.66 -25.78
C TRP A 630 -7.52 22.24 -26.26
N LEU A 631 -7.31 21.95 -27.55
CA LEU A 631 -7.44 20.60 -28.11
C LEU A 631 -6.30 19.66 -27.68
N SER A 632 -5.14 20.19 -27.26
CA SER A 632 -3.91 19.44 -27.02
C SER A 632 -3.68 19.00 -25.56
N HIS A 633 -4.47 19.46 -24.59
CA HIS A 633 -4.31 19.08 -23.17
C HIS A 633 -4.44 17.56 -22.89
N GLY A 634 -4.81 16.72 -23.88
CA GLY A 634 -4.76 15.25 -23.79
C GLY A 634 -3.52 14.59 -24.40
N ALA A 635 -2.69 15.33 -25.13
CA ALA A 635 -1.48 14.84 -25.77
C ALA A 635 -0.31 15.74 -25.36
N ALA A 636 0.08 15.68 -24.07
CA ALA A 636 1.30 16.33 -23.62
C ALA A 636 2.46 15.86 -24.52
N PRO A 637 3.18 16.77 -25.21
CA PRO A 637 4.38 16.37 -25.91
C PRO A 637 5.36 15.88 -24.86
N ALA A 638 5.79 14.62 -25.02
CA ALA A 638 6.79 13.99 -24.17
C ALA A 638 7.97 14.96 -24.01
N ALA A 639 8.25 15.33 -22.76
CA ALA A 639 9.43 16.10 -22.42
C ALA A 639 10.64 15.34 -22.95
N LYS A 640 11.36 15.95 -23.89
CA LYS A 640 12.68 15.49 -24.31
C LYS A 640 13.65 15.79 -23.18
N ASP A 641 13.84 14.82 -22.30
CA ASP A 641 15.14 14.51 -21.69
C ASP A 641 15.71 13.29 -22.43
#